data_AF-A0A815M1Y4-F1
#
_entry.id   AF-A0A815M1Y4-F1
#
_cell.length_a   1.000
_cell.length_b   1.000
_cell.length_c   1.000
_cell.angle_alpha   90.00
_cell.angle_beta   90.00
_cell.angle_gamma   90.00
#
_symmetry.space_group_name_H-M   'P 1'
#
loop_
_entity.id
_entity.type
_entity.pdbx_description
1 polymer ?
#
loop_
_entity_poly.entity_id
_entity_poly.type
_entity_poly.pdbx_seq_one_letter_code
_entity_poly.pdbx_strand_id
1 'polypeptide(L)'
;MHTGMWVEGKRTGHGVYINVNGDRYEGQFKDSKKHGKGKIEFASGDKYSGDWIDDKITGQGDYIYTNGDRYKGQFKDNNFHGKGKIDFASGDKYTGDYIDDNRAGQGVYIYANGDRYEGQFKDNKMHGKGKMIWGSATQWAGDMYEGDWIDDSKTGRGVYIYANGGRYEGQFKDNNMHGTGKIDYINGDKYSGDWIVGKKIGQGIFTNANDDRYEGQFKDDKRHGKGKIDFASGDKYTGDWIDHKITGHGVYIYATGDRYEGQFKDNNMHGKGKIDYVNGNKYTGDWIDDNITGQGVYIYANGDRYEGQFKNNNMHGTGKIDFASGGKYSGDWIDENMAGQGVYIYTNGDRYEGQFQNSKKHGKGKMDYATGDRYSGDWINGKKTGQGIFSFANRDRYEGQFKDDKRHGKGKIDYANGDRYSGDWIVAKKTGQGVYIYANGNQYEGQFKDNNFHGTGEIDFANGGKYSGGWIDNNITGQGVYIYANGDRYEGQFKDNNFHGTGKIDYVNGDKYSGDWVVGKKTGQGIFIYANGNRYEGQFKDNNMHGTGKIDYVNGNKYSGDWINGKQAGQGIFIYVNGDRYEGQFKNNNMHGTGKIDYLSGDKCTGDWINGKKTGQGVFIYVNGDRYEGQFKDDKRHGKGKIDFGTGDKYTGDWMDDKITGQGVGIYANGDRYEGQFKDNIFHGKGKIGYANGDKYLGDWIVGNKTGQGVFIDANGDRYEGQFKDNNFHGTGKIDFTSRSKYSGDWVVGNKTGQGVFIYANGDRYEGQFKDNNMHGKGKMIWGRKTQCAGDMYEGDWIEDSKTGQGVYIYANGDRYEGQFKDNNMHGKGKIDYVNSDKYTGDWIVGKKTGEGAFIYANGDRYEGQFRDNNFHGKGKIDFANGNKYSGDWINGKKTGQGVFVGANGDRYDGQFKDNNFHGAGKIDFASRSKYSGDWMVGMKTGQGVFIYANGDRYEGQFKDNNFHGKGKIDYVNGNQYSGDWVDDNRAGQGVFIYANGDRYEGQFKDNNMYEKGRMVYANGVVNEIVWPSGSFNG
;
A
#
# COMPACT_ATOMS: atom_id res chain seq x y z
N MET A 1 -31.59 -56.10 -81.07
CA MET A 1 -31.71 -57.58 -81.04
C MET A 1 -32.39 -58.01 -79.74
N HIS A 2 -33.27 -59.01 -79.71
CA HIS A 2 -33.85 -59.54 -78.46
C HIS A 2 -33.88 -61.07 -78.47
N THR A 3 -33.67 -61.69 -77.31
CA THR A 3 -33.70 -63.17 -77.12
C THR A 3 -34.79 -63.65 -76.16
N GLY A 4 -35.66 -62.77 -75.68
CA GLY A 4 -36.76 -63.09 -74.74
C GLY A 4 -38.10 -63.39 -75.41
N MET A 5 -39.12 -63.61 -74.58
CA MET A 5 -40.49 -63.89 -75.04
C MET A 5 -41.23 -62.64 -75.54
N TRP A 6 -42.13 -62.86 -76.50
CA TRP A 6 -43.02 -61.84 -77.05
C TRP A 6 -44.48 -62.27 -76.91
N VAL A 7 -45.35 -61.34 -76.56
CA VAL A 7 -46.82 -61.51 -76.51
C VAL A 7 -47.44 -60.25 -77.13
N GLU A 8 -48.37 -60.43 -78.08
CA GLU A 8 -49.04 -59.33 -78.80
C GLU A 8 -48.08 -58.27 -79.39
N GLY A 9 -46.91 -58.70 -79.88
CA GLY A 9 -45.88 -57.81 -80.42
C GLY A 9 -45.09 -57.01 -79.36
N LYS A 10 -45.36 -57.21 -78.07
CA LYS A 10 -44.62 -56.62 -76.95
C LYS A 10 -43.65 -57.62 -76.31
N ARG A 11 -42.53 -57.14 -75.78
CA ARG A 11 -41.57 -57.94 -74.98
C ARG A 11 -42.15 -58.22 -73.60
N THR A 12 -42.00 -59.45 -73.11
CA THR A 12 -42.47 -59.85 -71.77
C THR A 12 -41.63 -61.00 -71.20
N GLY A 13 -41.62 -61.17 -69.88
CA GLY A 13 -40.78 -62.18 -69.22
C GLY A 13 -39.29 -61.82 -69.24
N HIS A 14 -38.42 -62.80 -69.04
CA HIS A 14 -36.97 -62.55 -68.95
C HIS A 14 -36.26 -62.69 -70.31
N GLY A 15 -35.26 -61.85 -70.59
CA GLY A 15 -34.40 -62.01 -71.76
C GLY A 15 -33.37 -60.88 -71.96
N VAL A 16 -32.48 -61.04 -72.95
CA VAL A 16 -31.46 -60.04 -73.32
C VAL A 16 -32.01 -59.17 -74.45
N TYR A 17 -31.97 -57.84 -74.29
CA TYR A 17 -32.31 -56.85 -75.32
C TYR A 17 -31.12 -55.93 -75.57
N ILE A 18 -30.66 -55.89 -76.82
CA ILE A 18 -29.66 -54.92 -77.31
C ILE A 18 -30.38 -53.88 -78.15
N ASN A 19 -30.31 -52.61 -77.73
CA ASN A 19 -30.94 -51.46 -78.39
C ASN A 19 -30.13 -50.98 -79.61
N VAL A 20 -30.74 -50.16 -80.48
CA VAL A 20 -30.02 -49.54 -81.62
C VAL A 20 -28.87 -48.63 -81.18
N ASN A 21 -28.96 -48.03 -80.00
CA ASN A 21 -27.92 -47.17 -79.43
C ASN A 21 -26.74 -47.97 -78.82
N GLY A 22 -26.83 -49.31 -78.73
CA GLY A 22 -25.81 -50.18 -78.14
C GLY A 22 -26.18 -50.77 -76.78
N ASP A 23 -27.09 -50.16 -76.02
CA ASP A 23 -27.45 -50.61 -74.66
C ASP A 23 -27.88 -52.09 -74.62
N ARG A 24 -27.22 -52.89 -73.78
CA ARG A 24 -27.56 -54.29 -73.52
C ARG A 24 -28.24 -54.43 -72.16
N TYR A 25 -29.57 -54.58 -72.17
CA TYR A 25 -30.36 -54.98 -71.01
C TYR A 25 -30.47 -56.51 -70.92
N GLU A 26 -30.44 -57.06 -69.71
CA GLU A 26 -30.60 -58.49 -69.40
C GLU A 26 -31.44 -58.62 -68.13
N GLY A 27 -32.73 -58.89 -68.29
CA GLY A 27 -33.69 -58.74 -67.19
C GLY A 27 -35.12 -59.05 -67.57
N GLN A 28 -36.04 -58.70 -66.67
CA GLN A 28 -37.47 -58.88 -66.85
C GLN A 28 -38.12 -57.72 -67.64
N PHE A 29 -39.10 -58.06 -68.48
CA PHE A 29 -39.90 -57.14 -69.28
C PHE A 29 -41.39 -57.29 -68.98
N LYS A 30 -42.11 -56.17 -69.09
CA LYS A 30 -43.58 -56.09 -69.04
C LYS A 30 -44.04 -55.03 -70.04
N ASP A 31 -44.99 -55.37 -70.91
CA ASP A 31 -45.53 -54.45 -71.94
C ASP A 31 -44.46 -53.72 -72.75
N SER A 32 -43.41 -54.46 -73.18
CA SER A 32 -42.20 -53.96 -73.83
C SER A 32 -41.25 -53.10 -72.96
N LYS A 33 -41.61 -52.71 -71.73
CA LYS A 33 -40.77 -51.94 -70.82
C LYS A 33 -39.91 -52.83 -69.91
N LYS A 34 -38.76 -52.35 -69.46
CA LYS A 34 -37.96 -52.97 -68.37
C LYS A 34 -38.75 -52.92 -67.07
N HIS A 35 -38.88 -54.03 -66.35
CA HIS A 35 -39.71 -54.11 -65.13
C HIS A 35 -39.26 -55.31 -64.27
N GLY A 36 -39.24 -55.20 -62.94
CA GLY A 36 -38.71 -56.25 -62.05
C GLY A 36 -37.18 -56.23 -61.94
N LYS A 37 -36.55 -57.37 -61.64
CA LYS A 37 -35.07 -57.43 -61.54
C LYS A 37 -34.42 -57.49 -62.92
N GLY A 38 -33.42 -56.65 -63.12
CA GLY A 38 -32.67 -56.62 -64.39
C GLY A 38 -31.33 -55.91 -64.29
N LYS A 39 -30.41 -56.36 -65.14
CA LYS A 39 -29.11 -55.76 -65.38
C LYS A 39 -29.14 -54.97 -66.69
N ILE A 40 -28.31 -53.95 -66.78
CA ILE A 40 -28.04 -53.24 -68.03
C ILE A 40 -26.56 -52.90 -68.08
N GLU A 41 -26.02 -52.96 -69.30
CA GLU A 41 -24.71 -52.50 -69.72
C GLU A 41 -25.01 -51.45 -70.80
N PHE A 42 -25.00 -50.18 -70.41
CA PHE A 42 -25.31 -49.03 -71.28
C PHE A 42 -24.21 -48.85 -72.33
N ALA A 43 -24.55 -48.21 -73.45
CA ALA A 43 -23.58 -47.94 -74.52
C ALA A 43 -22.43 -46.99 -74.10
N SER A 44 -22.61 -46.21 -73.03
CA SER A 44 -21.56 -45.43 -72.37
C SER A 44 -20.45 -46.30 -71.75
N GLY A 45 -20.79 -47.53 -71.35
CA GLY A 45 -19.98 -48.41 -70.51
C GLY A 45 -20.56 -48.61 -69.10
N ASP A 46 -21.54 -47.80 -68.69
CA ASP A 46 -22.16 -47.83 -67.36
C ASP A 46 -22.95 -49.13 -67.15
N LYS A 47 -23.00 -49.62 -65.91
CA LYS A 47 -23.60 -50.94 -65.59
C LYS A 47 -24.48 -50.85 -64.36
N TYR A 48 -25.79 -51.03 -64.53
CA TYR A 48 -26.73 -51.10 -63.40
C TYR A 48 -27.26 -52.53 -63.21
N SER A 49 -27.45 -52.93 -61.96
CA SER A 49 -28.04 -54.22 -61.55
C SER A 49 -28.98 -54.02 -60.37
N GLY A 50 -30.29 -54.06 -60.59
CA GLY A 50 -31.28 -53.78 -59.53
C GLY A 50 -32.74 -53.92 -59.98
N ASP A 51 -33.64 -53.17 -59.31
CA ASP A 51 -35.08 -53.14 -59.62
C ASP A 51 -35.43 -52.10 -60.70
N TRP A 52 -36.42 -52.44 -61.52
CA TRP A 52 -36.98 -51.59 -62.55
C TRP A 52 -38.50 -51.53 -62.40
N ILE A 53 -39.10 -50.37 -62.65
CA ILE A 53 -40.53 -50.24 -62.91
C ILE A 53 -40.69 -49.37 -64.14
N ASP A 54 -41.28 -49.95 -65.19
CA ASP A 54 -41.74 -49.25 -66.39
C ASP A 54 -40.64 -48.38 -67.04
N ASP A 55 -39.53 -49.02 -67.39
CA ASP A 55 -38.28 -48.44 -67.93
C ASP A 55 -37.47 -47.55 -66.98
N LYS A 56 -37.99 -47.22 -65.78
CA LYS A 56 -37.24 -46.49 -64.76
C LYS A 56 -36.51 -47.41 -63.79
N ILE A 57 -35.30 -47.01 -63.40
CA ILE A 57 -34.55 -47.56 -62.26
C ILE A 57 -35.25 -47.16 -60.94
N THR A 58 -35.38 -48.11 -60.01
CA THR A 58 -36.04 -47.91 -58.70
C THR A 58 -35.54 -48.96 -57.70
N GLY A 59 -36.14 -49.03 -56.51
CA GLY A 59 -35.90 -50.10 -55.53
C GLY A 59 -34.44 -50.19 -55.09
N GLN A 60 -33.88 -51.40 -55.00
CA GLN A 60 -32.49 -51.64 -54.59
C GLN A 60 -31.61 -52.01 -55.79
N GLY A 61 -30.52 -51.26 -55.99
CA GLY A 61 -29.59 -51.45 -57.12
C GLY A 61 -28.12 -51.20 -56.82
N ASP A 62 -27.29 -51.70 -57.73
CA ASP A 62 -25.83 -51.57 -57.80
C ASP A 62 -25.50 -50.95 -59.17
N TYR A 63 -25.22 -49.65 -59.21
CA TYR A 63 -24.84 -48.89 -60.39
C TYR A 63 -23.32 -48.70 -60.36
N ILE A 64 -22.62 -49.12 -61.42
CA ILE A 64 -21.19 -48.93 -61.65
C ILE A 64 -21.06 -48.06 -62.91
N TYR A 65 -20.69 -46.81 -62.75
CA TYR A 65 -20.43 -45.88 -63.85
C TYR A 65 -19.13 -46.25 -64.58
N THR A 66 -18.98 -45.73 -65.80
CA THR A 66 -17.81 -45.91 -66.68
C THR A 66 -16.60 -45.16 -66.16
N ASN A 67 -16.81 -44.05 -65.43
CA ASN A 67 -15.76 -43.42 -64.64
C ASN A 67 -15.36 -44.25 -63.40
N GLY A 68 -15.95 -45.43 -63.23
CA GLY A 68 -15.73 -46.42 -62.18
C GLY A 68 -16.59 -46.19 -60.92
N ASP A 69 -17.29 -45.05 -60.82
CA ASP A 69 -18.07 -44.72 -59.64
C ASP A 69 -19.09 -45.80 -59.34
N ARG A 70 -19.35 -46.12 -58.06
CA ARG A 70 -20.22 -47.25 -57.71
C ARG A 70 -21.25 -46.92 -56.65
N TYR A 71 -22.47 -46.60 -57.06
CA TYR A 71 -23.60 -46.48 -56.14
C TYR A 71 -24.23 -47.84 -55.82
N LYS A 72 -24.43 -48.13 -54.54
CA LYS A 72 -25.22 -49.25 -54.01
C LYS A 72 -26.28 -48.70 -53.07
N GLY A 73 -27.55 -48.90 -53.39
CA GLY A 73 -28.62 -48.44 -52.49
C GLY A 73 -29.98 -48.29 -53.14
N GLN A 74 -30.77 -47.40 -52.54
CA GLN A 74 -32.13 -47.12 -52.92
C GLN A 74 -32.23 -46.11 -54.08
N PHE A 75 -33.09 -46.42 -55.05
CA PHE A 75 -33.37 -45.57 -56.20
C PHE A 75 -34.87 -45.25 -56.28
N LYS A 76 -35.19 -44.11 -56.89
CA LYS A 76 -36.57 -43.70 -57.19
C LYS A 76 -36.59 -42.90 -58.49
N ASP A 77 -37.43 -43.30 -59.43
CA ASP A 77 -37.64 -42.58 -60.70
C ASP A 77 -36.36 -42.32 -61.52
N ASN A 78 -35.37 -43.21 -61.40
CA ASN A 78 -33.96 -43.19 -61.87
C ASN A 78 -32.92 -42.55 -60.95
N ASN A 79 -33.32 -41.71 -60.00
CA ASN A 79 -32.43 -40.92 -59.16
C ASN A 79 -32.04 -41.70 -57.87
N PHE A 80 -30.90 -41.36 -57.24
CA PHE A 80 -30.57 -41.84 -55.89
C PHE A 80 -31.57 -41.28 -54.87
N HIS A 81 -32.16 -42.13 -54.03
CA HIS A 81 -33.21 -41.69 -53.11
C HIS A 81 -33.35 -42.65 -51.92
N GLY A 82 -33.38 -42.14 -50.69
CA GLY A 82 -33.31 -42.97 -49.49
C GLY A 82 -31.86 -43.40 -49.21
N LYS A 83 -31.66 -44.58 -48.61
CA LYS A 83 -30.34 -45.00 -48.13
C LYS A 83 -29.48 -45.60 -49.22
N GLY A 84 -28.27 -45.04 -49.37
CA GLY A 84 -27.27 -45.52 -50.30
C GLY A 84 -25.84 -45.31 -49.86
N LYS A 85 -24.96 -46.11 -50.45
CA LYS A 85 -23.51 -46.00 -50.36
C LYS A 85 -22.96 -45.90 -51.76
N ILE A 86 -22.33 -44.77 -52.08
CA ILE A 86 -21.50 -44.65 -53.26
C ILE A 86 -20.05 -44.98 -52.90
N ASP A 87 -19.34 -45.57 -53.84
CA ASP A 87 -17.88 -45.71 -53.94
C ASP A 87 -17.53 -45.17 -55.34
N PHE A 88 -17.64 -43.85 -55.55
CA PHE A 88 -17.02 -43.12 -56.67
C PHE A 88 -15.58 -43.67 -56.90
N ALA A 89 -15.00 -43.68 -58.12
CA ALA A 89 -13.79 -44.48 -58.41
C ALA A 89 -12.49 -43.70 -58.47
N SER A 90 -12.58 -42.45 -58.91
CA SER A 90 -11.82 -41.33 -58.36
C SER A 90 -11.28 -41.65 -56.99
N GLY A 91 -12.22 -41.79 -56.09
CA GLY A 91 -12.21 -42.91 -55.20
C GLY A 91 -12.92 -42.43 -54.00
N ASP A 92 -14.24 -42.41 -53.99
CA ASP A 92 -14.92 -41.42 -53.21
C ASP A 92 -16.18 -42.07 -52.56
N LYS A 93 -16.45 -41.97 -51.24
CA LYS A 93 -17.49 -42.81 -50.58
C LYS A 93 -18.48 -42.06 -49.68
N TYR A 94 -19.58 -41.54 -50.23
CA TYR A 94 -20.72 -41.23 -49.36
C TYR A 94 -21.44 -42.50 -48.88
N THR A 95 -21.87 -42.56 -47.62
CA THR A 95 -22.82 -43.56 -47.10
C THR A 95 -23.87 -42.83 -46.27
N GLY A 96 -25.15 -42.83 -46.66
CA GLY A 96 -26.17 -42.06 -45.95
C GLY A 96 -27.50 -41.96 -46.69
N ASP A 97 -28.29 -40.95 -46.33
CA ASP A 97 -29.57 -40.65 -46.97
C ASP A 97 -29.40 -39.77 -48.23
N TYR A 98 -30.24 -39.98 -49.24
CA TYR A 98 -30.31 -39.20 -50.47
C TYR A 98 -31.73 -38.71 -50.72
N ILE A 99 -31.87 -37.54 -51.34
CA ILE A 99 -33.12 -37.05 -51.91
C ILE A 99 -32.81 -36.55 -53.31
N ASP A 100 -33.29 -37.32 -54.29
CA ASP A 100 -33.26 -37.01 -55.73
C ASP A 100 -31.84 -36.59 -56.18
N ASP A 101 -30.94 -37.59 -56.15
CA ASP A 101 -29.47 -37.55 -56.38
C ASP A 101 -28.64 -36.78 -55.35
N ASN A 102 -29.22 -35.80 -54.66
CA ASN A 102 -28.50 -34.99 -53.68
C ASN A 102 -28.38 -35.70 -52.32
N ARG A 103 -27.21 -35.61 -51.68
CA ARG A 103 -27.01 -36.10 -50.30
C ARG A 103 -27.85 -35.26 -49.34
N ALA A 104 -28.57 -35.92 -48.45
CA ALA A 104 -29.49 -35.30 -47.50
C ALA A 104 -29.50 -36.09 -46.18
N GLY A 105 -30.39 -35.74 -45.25
CA GLY A 105 -30.62 -36.53 -44.02
C GLY A 105 -29.35 -36.73 -43.20
N GLN A 106 -29.08 -37.96 -42.77
CA GLN A 106 -27.86 -38.33 -42.03
C GLN A 106 -26.84 -39.02 -42.94
N GLY A 107 -25.59 -38.54 -42.90
CA GLY A 107 -24.53 -38.97 -43.79
C GLY A 107 -23.22 -39.30 -43.09
N VAL A 108 -22.68 -40.45 -43.44
CA VAL A 108 -21.40 -41.05 -43.04
C VAL A 108 -20.51 -40.98 -44.29
N TYR A 109 -20.22 -39.75 -44.71
CA TYR A 109 -19.53 -39.42 -45.95
C TYR A 109 -18.03 -39.71 -45.86
N ILE A 110 -17.60 -40.91 -46.18
CA ILE A 110 -16.20 -41.31 -46.29
C ILE A 110 -15.54 -40.50 -47.46
N TYR A 111 -15.06 -39.29 -47.13
CA TYR A 111 -13.82 -38.61 -47.54
C TYR A 111 -12.63 -39.62 -47.75
N ALA A 112 -11.43 -39.25 -48.21
CA ALA A 112 -10.09 -39.84 -47.97
C ALA A 112 -8.97 -39.33 -48.91
N ASN A 113 -8.48 -38.12 -48.63
CA ASN A 113 -7.06 -38.05 -48.29
C ASN A 113 -6.69 -38.90 -47.00
N GLY A 114 -7.60 -39.43 -46.12
CA GLY A 114 -7.42 -40.70 -45.32
C GLY A 114 -8.26 -41.18 -44.06
N ASP A 115 -8.93 -40.35 -43.21
CA ASP A 115 -9.43 -40.66 -41.85
C ASP A 115 -10.86 -40.11 -41.45
N ARG A 116 -11.76 -40.95 -40.86
CA ARG A 116 -13.25 -40.95 -40.46
C ARG A 116 -14.31 -39.79 -40.80
N TYR A 117 -15.60 -39.83 -41.35
CA TYR A 117 -16.82 -38.82 -41.40
C TYR A 117 -18.32 -39.21 -40.85
N GLU A 118 -19.27 -38.31 -40.39
CA GLU A 118 -20.59 -38.53 -39.70
C GLU A 118 -21.49 -37.29 -39.32
N GLY A 119 -22.45 -36.85 -40.14
CA GLY A 119 -23.47 -35.87 -39.70
C GLY A 119 -24.50 -35.50 -40.76
N GLN A 120 -25.29 -34.45 -40.49
CA GLN A 120 -26.43 -34.10 -41.35
C GLN A 120 -26.04 -33.44 -42.69
N PHE A 121 -26.89 -33.63 -43.69
CA PHE A 121 -26.80 -33.06 -45.03
C PHE A 121 -28.15 -32.52 -45.53
N LYS A 122 -28.10 -31.63 -46.51
CA LYS A 122 -29.22 -31.01 -47.24
C LYS A 122 -28.68 -30.56 -48.60
N ASP A 123 -29.29 -30.90 -49.73
CA ASP A 123 -28.85 -30.40 -51.06
C ASP A 123 -27.35 -30.64 -51.37
N ASN A 124 -26.80 -31.79 -50.95
CA ASN A 124 -25.37 -32.13 -50.86
C ASN A 124 -24.56 -31.41 -49.76
N LYS A 125 -25.11 -30.33 -49.22
CA LYS A 125 -24.51 -29.42 -48.24
C LYS A 125 -24.56 -30.02 -46.85
N MET A 126 -23.42 -30.17 -46.18
CA MET A 126 -23.37 -30.49 -44.75
C MET A 126 -24.19 -29.44 -43.97
N HIS A 127 -25.04 -29.88 -43.05
CA HIS A 127 -26.07 -29.06 -42.43
C HIS A 127 -26.40 -29.57 -41.02
N GLY A 128 -27.18 -28.84 -40.21
CA GLY A 128 -27.65 -29.32 -38.90
C GLY A 128 -26.52 -29.59 -37.90
N LYS A 129 -26.34 -30.83 -37.42
CA LYS A 129 -25.23 -31.22 -36.53
C LYS A 129 -24.21 -32.14 -37.22
N GLY A 130 -22.93 -31.93 -36.91
CA GLY A 130 -21.78 -32.69 -37.42
C GLY A 130 -20.51 -32.48 -36.59
N LYS A 131 -19.60 -33.47 -36.56
CA LYS A 131 -18.67 -33.81 -35.44
C LYS A 131 -17.43 -34.58 -35.90
N MET A 132 -16.15 -34.22 -35.71
CA MET A 132 -15.23 -34.19 -36.90
C MET A 132 -13.76 -34.68 -36.81
N ILE A 133 -13.33 -35.89 -37.30
CA ILE A 133 -11.95 -36.42 -37.60
C ILE A 133 -11.21 -35.62 -38.69
N TRP A 134 -10.00 -36.08 -39.00
CA TRP A 134 -9.07 -35.93 -40.09
C TRP A 134 -7.82 -36.75 -39.75
N GLY A 135 -6.82 -36.69 -40.61
CA GLY A 135 -5.48 -37.17 -40.26
C GLY A 135 -4.36 -36.63 -41.13
N SER A 136 -3.61 -37.54 -41.73
CA SER A 136 -2.21 -37.32 -42.07
C SER A 136 -1.86 -36.43 -43.27
N ALA A 137 -2.74 -36.22 -44.25
CA ALA A 137 -2.31 -35.91 -45.63
C ALA A 137 -2.50 -34.45 -46.09
N THR A 138 -2.73 -33.52 -45.16
CA THR A 138 -2.99 -32.09 -45.47
C THR A 138 -2.46 -31.20 -44.34
N GLN A 139 -2.39 -29.86 -44.50
CA GLN A 139 -1.40 -28.96 -43.88
C GLN A 139 -1.39 -28.79 -42.34
N TRP A 140 -2.08 -29.64 -41.60
CA TRP A 140 -2.14 -29.61 -40.15
C TRP A 140 -2.10 -31.08 -39.65
N ALA A 141 -2.06 -31.42 -38.34
CA ALA A 141 -1.83 -32.84 -37.96
C ALA A 141 -2.23 -33.27 -36.52
N GLY A 142 -3.44 -33.83 -36.36
CA GLY A 142 -3.94 -34.42 -35.11
C GLY A 142 -5.29 -33.96 -34.53
N ASP A 143 -5.83 -32.75 -34.79
CA ASP A 143 -7.23 -32.42 -35.20
C ASP A 143 -8.55 -32.57 -34.21
N MET A 144 -9.72 -31.80 -34.21
CA MET A 144 -11.28 -31.95 -34.23
C MET A 144 -12.19 -30.70 -34.59
N TYR A 145 -13.51 -30.84 -34.86
CA TYR A 145 -14.68 -29.86 -34.76
C TYR A 145 -15.90 -30.72 -34.29
N GLU A 146 -16.79 -30.32 -33.37
CA GLU A 146 -18.18 -30.84 -33.31
C GLU A 146 -19.22 -29.74 -33.09
N GLY A 147 -20.10 -29.45 -34.03
CA GLY A 147 -21.00 -28.29 -33.90
C GLY A 147 -22.18 -28.21 -34.87
N ASP A 148 -22.71 -26.99 -35.01
CA ASP A 148 -23.85 -26.65 -35.87
C ASP A 148 -23.46 -26.16 -37.26
N TRP A 149 -24.19 -26.59 -38.28
CA TRP A 149 -23.97 -26.39 -39.69
C TRP A 149 -25.19 -25.75 -40.35
N ILE A 150 -24.90 -24.95 -41.35
CA ILE A 150 -25.79 -24.22 -42.24
C ILE A 150 -24.92 -23.78 -43.41
N ASP A 151 -24.79 -24.67 -44.39
CA ASP A 151 -24.34 -24.28 -45.73
C ASP A 151 -23.05 -23.42 -45.75
N ASP A 152 -21.83 -23.97 -45.65
CA ASP A 152 -20.53 -23.23 -45.58
C ASP A 152 -20.56 -21.71 -45.22
N SER A 153 -21.33 -21.26 -44.21
CA SER A 153 -21.53 -19.82 -43.87
C SER A 153 -21.45 -19.54 -42.35
N LYS A 154 -22.07 -20.42 -41.55
CA LYS A 154 -21.85 -20.69 -40.10
C LYS A 154 -22.62 -19.98 -39.01
N THR A 155 -22.76 -20.76 -37.93
CA THR A 155 -23.79 -20.57 -36.92
C THR A 155 -23.62 -21.43 -35.66
N GLY A 156 -24.54 -21.21 -34.72
CA GLY A 156 -24.98 -22.16 -33.70
C GLY A 156 -23.96 -22.36 -32.59
N ARG A 157 -23.82 -23.60 -32.08
CA ARG A 157 -22.79 -23.99 -31.12
C ARG A 157 -22.04 -25.29 -31.38
N GLY A 158 -20.78 -25.33 -30.93
CA GLY A 158 -19.89 -26.46 -31.10
C GLY A 158 -18.47 -26.35 -30.52
N VAL A 159 -17.73 -27.42 -30.75
CA VAL A 159 -16.60 -28.08 -30.08
C VAL A 159 -15.47 -28.30 -31.16
N TYR A 160 -14.22 -28.72 -30.91
CA TYR A 160 -13.07 -28.78 -31.88
C TYR A 160 -11.82 -29.36 -31.21
N ILE A 161 -10.71 -29.53 -31.96
CA ILE A 161 -9.28 -29.54 -31.61
C ILE A 161 -8.39 -29.27 -32.90
N TYR A 162 -7.06 -29.09 -32.85
CA TYR A 162 -6.08 -28.82 -33.89
C TYR A 162 -4.84 -29.75 -33.75
N ALA A 163 -3.57 -29.52 -34.15
CA ALA A 163 -2.57 -30.63 -34.21
C ALA A 163 -2.15 -31.28 -32.85
N ASN A 164 -1.89 -30.41 -31.89
CA ASN A 164 -0.99 -30.50 -30.72
C ASN A 164 -1.59 -30.07 -29.32
N GLY A 165 -2.30 -30.90 -28.54
CA GLY A 165 -2.90 -30.53 -27.21
C GLY A 165 -4.39 -30.92 -26.92
N GLY A 166 -5.33 -30.02 -27.16
CA GLY A 166 -6.78 -30.17 -27.17
C GLY A 166 -7.85 -29.06 -27.54
N ARG A 167 -9.03 -29.22 -26.88
CA ARG A 167 -10.52 -28.84 -27.08
C ARG A 167 -11.86 -26.14 -26.83
N TYR A 168 -12.47 -25.40 -27.83
CA TYR A 168 -13.85 -25.35 -28.32
C TYR A 168 -15.07 -25.77 -27.49
N GLU A 169 -16.14 -24.97 -27.55
CA GLU A 169 -17.49 -25.16 -26.96
C GLU A 169 -18.21 -23.79 -26.89
N GLY A 170 -18.88 -23.34 -27.94
CA GLY A 170 -19.72 -22.11 -27.98
C GLY A 170 -20.06 -21.72 -29.41
N GLN A 171 -20.06 -20.45 -29.87
CA GLN A 171 -20.74 -19.94 -31.08
C GLN A 171 -19.90 -19.53 -32.35
N PHE A 172 -20.29 -19.86 -33.62
CA PHE A 172 -19.59 -19.46 -34.91
C PHE A 172 -20.34 -18.34 -35.65
N LYS A 173 -19.61 -17.49 -36.41
CA LYS A 173 -20.13 -16.72 -37.56
C LYS A 173 -19.01 -16.28 -38.51
N ASP A 174 -19.18 -16.56 -39.80
CA ASP A 174 -18.17 -16.38 -40.85
C ASP A 174 -16.99 -17.32 -40.69
N ASN A 175 -17.24 -18.45 -40.02
CA ASN A 175 -16.31 -19.54 -39.77
C ASN A 175 -15.20 -19.25 -38.78
N ASN A 176 -14.65 -18.07 -38.93
CA ASN A 176 -14.49 -17.15 -37.84
C ASN A 176 -15.51 -17.49 -36.74
N MET A 177 -15.01 -17.91 -35.60
CA MET A 177 -15.80 -18.08 -34.41
C MET A 177 -16.48 -16.79 -33.95
N HIS A 178 -17.73 -16.76 -33.47
CA HIS A 178 -18.47 -15.55 -33.06
C HIS A 178 -19.50 -15.78 -31.92
N GLY A 179 -19.32 -15.21 -30.72
CA GLY A 179 -20.12 -15.41 -29.49
C GLY A 179 -19.53 -16.40 -28.43
N THR A 180 -19.96 -16.31 -27.15
CA THR A 180 -19.34 -16.71 -25.81
C THR A 180 -18.82 -18.16 -25.54
N GLY A 181 -17.95 -18.39 -24.51
CA GLY A 181 -17.01 -19.57 -24.45
C GLY A 181 -15.96 -19.80 -23.32
N LYS A 182 -15.00 -20.76 -23.54
CA LYS A 182 -14.00 -21.44 -22.62
C LYS A 182 -12.81 -22.36 -23.25
N ILE A 183 -11.73 -21.92 -23.95
CA ILE A 183 -10.46 -22.74 -24.36
C ILE A 183 -8.93 -22.85 -23.53
N ASP A 184 -8.43 -23.82 -24.44
CA ASP A 184 -7.28 -24.81 -24.48
C ASP A 184 -5.67 -24.62 -24.48
N TYR A 185 -4.81 -24.20 -25.47
CA TYR A 185 -3.52 -24.88 -26.00
C TYR A 185 -2.57 -25.89 -25.27
N ILE A 186 -1.26 -25.94 -25.62
CA ILE A 186 -0.28 -26.99 -25.22
C ILE A 186 0.78 -26.70 -24.11
N ASN A 187 1.21 -25.46 -23.81
CA ASN A 187 2.22 -25.10 -22.79
C ASN A 187 1.74 -24.80 -21.34
N GLY A 188 0.43 -24.69 -21.13
CA GLY A 188 -0.32 -24.27 -19.95
C GLY A 188 -1.26 -23.02 -20.01
N ASP A 189 -1.20 -22.01 -20.91
CA ASP A 189 -2.07 -20.79 -20.78
C ASP A 189 -3.58 -20.86 -21.30
N LYS A 190 -4.55 -19.97 -21.02
CA LYS A 190 -6.00 -20.33 -21.01
C LYS A 190 -7.25 -19.31 -20.89
N TYR A 191 -8.35 -18.93 -21.75
CA TYR A 191 -9.50 -17.82 -22.12
C TYR A 191 -11.14 -17.94 -21.90
N SER A 192 -11.92 -17.08 -21.18
CA SER A 192 -13.46 -17.09 -21.06
C SER A 192 -14.20 -15.74 -20.74
N GLY A 193 -15.17 -15.27 -21.57
CA GLY A 193 -15.63 -13.86 -21.77
C GLY A 193 -15.87 -13.42 -23.27
N ASP A 194 -15.08 -12.51 -23.95
CA ASP A 194 -15.37 -11.93 -25.33
C ASP A 194 -14.28 -11.86 -26.48
N TRP A 195 -14.63 -11.76 -27.80
CA TRP A 195 -13.73 -11.63 -29.01
C TRP A 195 -14.29 -11.00 -30.33
N ILE A 196 -13.42 -10.84 -31.37
CA ILE A 196 -13.71 -10.76 -32.83
C ILE A 196 -12.46 -11.20 -33.69
N VAL A 197 -12.44 -11.04 -35.03
CA VAL A 197 -11.54 -11.73 -36.03
C VAL A 197 -10.14 -12.09 -35.57
N GLY A 198 -9.86 -13.39 -35.37
CA GLY A 198 -8.60 -13.94 -34.85
C GLY A 198 -8.32 -13.74 -33.35
N LYS A 199 -9.05 -12.86 -32.66
CA LYS A 199 -8.47 -11.92 -31.68
C LYS A 199 -9.36 -11.49 -30.51
N LYS A 200 -8.71 -10.93 -29.50
CA LYS A 200 -9.32 -10.24 -28.36
C LYS A 200 -10.20 -9.05 -28.75
N ILE A 201 -11.42 -8.99 -28.20
CA ILE A 201 -12.11 -7.74 -27.81
C ILE A 201 -12.99 -7.96 -26.56
N GLY A 202 -13.53 -6.89 -25.98
CA GLY A 202 -14.59 -6.99 -24.97
C GLY A 202 -14.08 -7.47 -23.61
N GLN A 203 -14.98 -7.98 -22.76
CA GLN A 203 -14.63 -8.33 -21.38
C GLN A 203 -13.89 -9.66 -21.29
N GLY A 204 -12.57 -9.56 -21.04
CA GLY A 204 -11.93 -10.37 -20.01
C GLY A 204 -10.36 -10.38 -19.86
N ILE A 205 -9.57 -11.17 -20.61
CA ILE A 205 -8.86 -12.32 -19.97
C ILE A 205 -7.52 -12.83 -20.73
N PHE A 206 -6.34 -13.12 -20.07
CA PHE A 206 -4.96 -13.69 -20.48
C PHE A 206 -3.95 -14.36 -19.51
N THR A 207 -4.19 -15.58 -19.15
CA THR A 207 -3.25 -16.54 -18.58
C THR A 207 -1.82 -16.50 -19.17
N ASN A 208 -0.75 -16.76 -18.39
CA ASN A 208 0.61 -16.92 -18.94
C ASN A 208 1.62 -17.69 -18.05
N ALA A 209 2.17 -18.77 -18.62
CA ALA A 209 3.36 -19.61 -18.32
C ALA A 209 3.59 -20.15 -16.89
N ASN A 210 3.53 -19.27 -15.91
CA ASN A 210 4.09 -19.52 -14.58
C ASN A 210 3.64 -18.48 -13.56
N ASP A 211 2.81 -17.50 -13.97
CA ASP A 211 1.51 -17.17 -13.37
C ASP A 211 1.05 -15.68 -13.73
N ASP A 212 -0.12 -15.35 -14.36
CA ASP A 212 -0.51 -13.95 -14.83
C ASP A 212 -1.68 -13.17 -14.15
N ARG A 213 -2.99 -13.46 -14.39
CA ARG A 213 -4.20 -13.03 -13.60
C ARG A 213 -5.07 -11.76 -13.87
N TYR A 214 -5.03 -10.96 -14.94
CA TYR A 214 -5.98 -9.83 -15.28
C TYR A 214 -7.40 -10.15 -15.82
N GLU A 215 -8.48 -9.70 -15.14
CA GLU A 215 -9.76 -9.39 -15.81
C GLU A 215 -9.69 -8.05 -16.46
N GLY A 216 -10.64 -7.78 -17.33
CA GLY A 216 -10.89 -6.47 -17.87
C GLY A 216 -11.03 -6.51 -19.37
N GLN A 217 -11.01 -5.34 -19.97
CA GLN A 217 -11.19 -5.26 -21.40
C GLN A 217 -9.95 -5.76 -22.17
N PHE A 218 -10.15 -6.05 -23.43
CA PHE A 218 -9.07 -6.47 -24.30
C PHE A 218 -9.31 -5.94 -25.71
N LYS A 219 -8.23 -5.95 -26.49
CA LYS A 219 -8.23 -5.49 -27.88
C LYS A 219 -7.03 -6.07 -28.62
N ASP A 220 -7.24 -6.58 -29.84
CA ASP A 220 -6.18 -6.89 -30.84
C ASP A 220 -4.93 -7.59 -30.28
N ASP A 221 -5.15 -8.69 -29.59
CA ASP A 221 -4.13 -9.50 -28.92
C ASP A 221 -3.63 -9.08 -27.52
N LYS A 222 -4.16 -7.99 -26.95
CA LYS A 222 -3.60 -7.30 -25.78
C LYS A 222 -4.56 -6.90 -24.65
N ARG A 223 -4.00 -6.81 -23.44
CA ARG A 223 -4.59 -6.22 -22.20
C ARG A 223 -4.96 -4.77 -22.48
N HIS A 224 -6.20 -4.33 -22.24
CA HIS A 224 -6.64 -2.98 -22.66
C HIS A 224 -7.80 -2.44 -21.80
N GLY A 225 -7.91 -1.15 -21.52
CA GLY A 225 -9.01 -0.60 -20.71
C GLY A 225 -8.98 -1.06 -19.25
N LYS A 226 -10.14 -1.04 -18.58
CA LYS A 226 -10.20 -1.34 -17.13
C LYS A 226 -9.98 -2.82 -16.87
N GLY A 227 -9.12 -3.12 -15.90
CA GLY A 227 -8.81 -4.48 -15.50
C GLY A 227 -7.59 -4.67 -14.58
N LYS A 228 -7.25 -5.93 -14.29
CA LYS A 228 -7.09 -6.38 -12.92
C LYS A 228 -6.07 -7.53 -12.75
N ILE A 229 -4.75 -7.38 -13.04
CA ILE A 229 -3.72 -8.50 -13.09
C ILE A 229 -3.74 -9.47 -11.89
N ASP A 230 -3.12 -10.67 -11.88
CA ASP A 230 -3.04 -11.57 -10.68
C ASP A 230 -1.63 -12.31 -10.36
N PHE A 231 -0.44 -12.05 -10.95
CA PHE A 231 0.92 -12.76 -10.90
C PHE A 231 1.36 -13.86 -9.86
N ALA A 232 2.32 -14.66 -10.36
CA ALA A 232 3.17 -15.68 -9.73
C ALA A 232 3.77 -15.40 -8.36
N SER A 233 4.62 -14.38 -8.33
CA SER A 233 5.58 -14.06 -7.28
C SER A 233 4.95 -13.91 -5.90
N GLY A 234 3.66 -13.63 -5.89
CA GLY A 234 3.14 -12.56 -5.08
C GLY A 234 2.18 -11.75 -5.92
N ASP A 235 2.70 -10.74 -6.62
CA ASP A 235 2.35 -9.29 -6.54
C ASP A 235 0.86 -8.91 -6.62
N LYS A 236 0.42 -7.63 -6.66
CA LYS A 236 -1.01 -7.17 -6.79
C LYS A 236 -1.39 -5.92 -7.66
N TYR A 237 -2.56 -5.86 -8.35
CA TYR A 237 -3.03 -4.71 -9.18
C TYR A 237 -4.48 -4.72 -9.74
N THR A 238 -5.27 -3.67 -9.52
CA THR A 238 -6.52 -3.34 -10.26
C THR A 238 -6.47 -1.94 -10.86
N GLY A 239 -6.65 -1.74 -12.17
CA GLY A 239 -6.66 -0.40 -12.77
C GLY A 239 -6.82 -0.34 -14.29
N ASP A 240 -6.05 0.51 -14.98
CA ASP A 240 -6.14 0.74 -16.44
C ASP A 240 -4.97 0.11 -17.21
N TRP A 241 -5.24 -0.24 -18.47
CA TRP A 241 -4.32 -0.98 -19.31
C TRP A 241 -4.29 -0.48 -20.74
N ILE A 242 -3.10 -0.46 -21.32
CA ILE A 242 -2.91 -0.31 -22.75
C ILE A 242 -1.84 -1.32 -23.18
N ASP A 243 -2.15 -2.10 -24.20
CA ASP A 243 -1.23 -2.94 -24.96
C ASP A 243 -0.27 -3.81 -24.10
N HIS A 244 -0.86 -4.59 -23.19
CA HIS A 244 -0.18 -5.43 -22.18
C HIS A 244 0.46 -4.70 -20.99
N LYS A 245 0.49 -3.37 -20.92
CA LYS A 245 1.11 -2.59 -19.84
C LYS A 245 0.11 -1.97 -18.87
N ILE A 246 0.44 -2.01 -17.57
CA ILE A 246 -0.26 -1.24 -16.52
C ILE A 246 -0.06 0.26 -16.80
N THR A 247 -1.15 1.03 -16.72
CA THR A 247 -1.17 2.47 -16.98
C THR A 247 -2.36 3.13 -16.25
N GLY A 248 -2.63 4.42 -16.52
CA GLY A 248 -3.79 5.15 -16.02
C GLY A 248 -3.90 5.12 -14.49
N HIS A 249 -5.05 4.76 -13.93
CA HIS A 249 -5.26 4.67 -12.47
C HIS A 249 -5.50 3.23 -12.01
N GLY A 250 -4.80 2.82 -10.95
CA GLY A 250 -5.05 1.56 -10.27
C GLY A 250 -4.57 1.45 -8.83
N VAL A 251 -5.07 0.43 -8.15
CA VAL A 251 -4.63 -0.06 -6.86
C VAL A 251 -3.57 -1.13 -7.13
N TYR A 252 -2.27 -0.80 -7.11
CA TYR A 252 -1.19 -1.80 -7.14
C TYR A 252 -0.89 -2.19 -5.73
N ILE A 253 -0.67 -3.45 -5.56
CA ILE A 253 -0.51 -4.06 -4.28
C ILE A 253 0.76 -4.95 -4.57
N TYR A 254 1.79 -5.13 -3.77
CA TYR A 254 3.16 -5.59 -4.24
C TYR A 254 3.62 -6.87 -3.49
N ALA A 255 4.89 -7.25 -3.25
CA ALA A 255 5.32 -8.61 -2.78
C ALA A 255 5.32 -9.05 -1.25
N THR A 256 4.73 -8.34 -0.27
CA THR A 256 5.23 -8.24 1.13
C THR A 256 4.35 -7.60 2.26
N GLY A 257 3.16 -7.04 2.02
CA GLY A 257 2.42 -6.08 2.88
C GLY A 257 2.15 -4.55 2.59
N ASP A 258 2.89 -3.79 1.74
CA ASP A 258 2.78 -2.30 1.37
C ASP A 258 1.84 -1.67 0.22
N ARG A 259 0.61 -1.15 0.51
CA ARG A 259 -0.56 -0.97 -0.43
C ARG A 259 -0.61 0.28 -1.31
N TYR A 260 -0.24 0.19 -2.58
CA TYR A 260 -0.37 1.30 -3.54
C TYR A 260 -1.81 1.53 -4.11
N GLU A 261 -2.17 2.79 -4.32
CA GLU A 261 -3.39 3.27 -4.97
C GLU A 261 -3.11 4.62 -5.63
N GLY A 262 -3.09 4.67 -6.97
CA GLY A 262 -2.62 5.85 -7.68
C GLY A 262 -2.53 5.68 -9.19
N GLN A 263 -1.59 6.41 -9.79
CA GLN A 263 -1.36 6.46 -11.23
C GLN A 263 -0.19 5.57 -11.67
N PHE A 264 -0.22 5.16 -12.93
CA PHE A 264 0.76 4.26 -13.52
C PHE A 264 1.13 4.68 -14.94
N LYS A 265 2.35 4.31 -15.34
CA LYS A 265 2.83 4.47 -16.71
C LYS A 265 3.83 3.36 -17.04
N ASP A 266 3.62 2.69 -18.18
CA ASP A 266 4.53 1.68 -18.73
C ASP A 266 4.92 0.54 -17.75
N ASN A 267 4.00 0.20 -16.85
CA ASN A 267 4.08 -0.69 -15.68
C ASN A 267 4.57 -0.12 -14.35
N ASN A 268 5.14 1.08 -14.33
CA ASN A 268 5.74 1.67 -13.14
C ASN A 268 4.74 2.61 -12.43
N MET A 269 4.85 2.76 -11.11
CA MET A 269 4.15 3.78 -10.33
C MET A 269 4.61 5.17 -10.81
N HIS A 270 3.66 6.04 -11.16
CA HIS A 270 3.93 7.30 -11.85
C HIS A 270 2.81 8.31 -11.58
N GLY A 271 3.05 9.62 -11.56
CA GLY A 271 2.02 10.61 -11.25
C GLY A 271 1.56 10.57 -9.78
N LYS A 272 0.29 10.82 -9.48
CA LYS A 272 -0.22 10.85 -8.10
C LYS A 272 -0.62 9.47 -7.57
N GLY A 273 -0.12 9.11 -6.38
CA GLY A 273 -0.49 7.86 -5.70
C GLY A 273 -0.15 7.78 -4.21
N LYS A 274 -0.89 6.92 -3.52
CA LYS A 274 -0.82 6.60 -2.09
C LYS A 274 -0.31 5.19 -1.90
N ILE A 275 0.56 4.93 -0.92
CA ILE A 275 1.00 3.59 -0.54
C ILE A 275 0.86 3.39 0.98
N ASP A 276 0.04 2.44 1.44
CA ASP A 276 -0.05 2.05 2.86
C ASP A 276 0.92 0.91 3.16
N TYR A 277 2.18 1.23 3.47
CA TYR A 277 3.20 0.20 3.68
C TYR A 277 2.80 -0.83 4.73
N VAL A 278 3.41 -2.02 4.69
CA VAL A 278 3.25 -2.92 5.83
C VAL A 278 3.84 -2.28 7.06
N ASN A 279 5.02 -1.68 6.95
CA ASN A 279 5.65 -1.02 8.06
C ASN A 279 5.04 0.37 8.36
N GLY A 280 3.73 0.54 8.13
CA GLY A 280 2.85 1.48 8.87
C GLY A 280 2.93 2.93 8.44
N ASN A 281 4.15 3.37 8.14
CA ASN A 281 4.54 4.06 6.93
C ASN A 281 3.41 4.11 5.89
N LYS A 282 2.86 5.29 5.62
CA LYS A 282 1.79 5.54 4.65
C LYS A 282 2.18 6.79 3.86
N TYR A 283 2.55 6.64 2.59
CA TYR A 283 2.89 7.77 1.71
C TYR A 283 1.69 8.17 0.83
N THR A 284 1.59 9.43 0.41
CA THR A 284 0.63 9.94 -0.58
C THR A 284 1.19 11.17 -1.28
N GLY A 285 1.50 11.07 -2.58
CA GLY A 285 2.15 12.16 -3.32
C GLY A 285 2.51 11.82 -4.76
N ASP A 286 3.58 12.42 -5.29
CA ASP A 286 4.07 12.23 -6.66
C ASP A 286 5.05 11.05 -6.78
N TRP A 287 4.99 10.40 -7.94
CA TRP A 287 5.82 9.27 -8.34
C TRP A 287 6.36 9.48 -9.75
N ILE A 288 7.60 9.08 -10.00
CA ILE A 288 8.13 8.89 -11.36
C ILE A 288 8.88 7.56 -11.34
N ASP A 289 8.42 6.64 -12.17
CA ASP A 289 9.07 5.37 -12.51
C ASP A 289 9.53 4.62 -11.26
N ASP A 290 8.52 4.26 -10.45
CA ASP A 290 8.60 3.57 -9.14
C ASP A 290 9.28 4.34 -7.99
N ASN A 291 9.75 5.56 -8.25
CA ASN A 291 10.40 6.40 -7.24
C ASN A 291 9.45 7.49 -6.72
N ILE A 292 9.33 7.58 -5.39
CA ILE A 292 8.70 8.71 -4.69
C ILE A 292 9.50 9.99 -5.01
N THR A 293 8.78 11.04 -5.40
CA THR A 293 9.35 12.31 -5.91
C THR A 293 8.35 13.47 -5.69
N GLY A 294 8.60 14.63 -6.30
CA GLY A 294 7.65 15.75 -6.37
C GLY A 294 7.18 16.23 -4.99
N GLN A 295 5.86 16.30 -4.76
CA GLN A 295 5.22 16.71 -3.50
C GLN A 295 4.36 15.58 -2.91
N GLY A 296 4.54 15.29 -1.62
CA GLY A 296 3.76 14.27 -0.91
C GLY A 296 3.77 14.35 0.61
N VAL A 297 3.00 13.46 1.23
CA VAL A 297 2.89 13.26 2.68
C VAL A 297 3.38 11.85 3.01
N TYR A 298 4.24 11.68 4.01
CA TYR A 298 4.69 10.38 4.52
C TYR A 298 4.38 10.29 6.02
N ILE A 299 3.45 9.43 6.42
CA ILE A 299 3.14 9.14 7.83
C ILE A 299 3.91 7.88 8.21
N TYR A 300 5.00 8.00 8.95
CA TYR A 300 5.86 6.89 9.36
C TYR A 300 5.20 5.97 10.41
N ALA A 301 5.75 4.77 10.51
CA ALA A 301 5.50 3.73 11.52
C ALA A 301 5.19 4.27 12.92
N ASN A 302 6.12 5.05 13.46
CA ASN A 302 6.10 5.62 14.80
C ASN A 302 5.09 6.77 14.99
N GLY A 303 4.40 7.19 13.91
CA GLY A 303 3.48 8.32 13.87
C GLY A 303 4.09 9.65 13.40
N ASP A 304 5.39 9.71 13.06
CA ASP A 304 5.98 10.93 12.49
C ASP A 304 5.31 11.22 11.13
N ARG A 305 4.97 12.49 10.82
CA ARG A 305 4.29 12.87 9.58
C ARG A 305 5.06 13.94 8.83
N TYR A 306 5.75 13.55 7.76
CA TYR A 306 6.30 14.46 6.76
C TYR A 306 5.23 14.93 5.75
N GLU A 307 5.37 16.15 5.27
CA GLU A 307 4.59 16.79 4.20
C GLU A 307 5.50 17.79 3.46
N GLY A 308 5.81 17.52 2.19
CA GLY A 308 6.75 18.34 1.41
C GLY A 308 7.34 17.60 0.22
N GLN A 309 8.54 18.01 -0.17
CA GLN A 309 9.20 17.56 -1.38
C GLN A 309 10.01 16.25 -1.22
N PHE A 310 10.07 15.48 -2.30
CA PHE A 310 10.82 14.22 -2.38
C PHE A 310 11.64 14.11 -3.66
N LYS A 311 12.69 13.27 -3.62
CA LYS A 311 13.53 12.93 -4.76
C LYS A 311 14.17 11.56 -4.56
N ASN A 312 14.02 10.66 -5.54
CA ASN A 312 14.59 9.31 -5.50
C ASN A 312 14.28 8.55 -4.19
N ASN A 313 13.03 8.65 -3.74
CA ASN A 313 12.50 8.13 -2.47
C ASN A 313 12.88 8.87 -1.17
N ASN A 314 13.83 9.79 -1.20
CA ASN A 314 14.24 10.54 -0.02
C ASN A 314 13.48 11.88 0.12
N MET A 315 13.27 12.34 1.35
CA MET A 315 12.92 13.72 1.69
C MET A 315 13.99 14.67 1.13
N HIS A 316 13.59 15.64 0.32
CA HIS A 316 14.51 16.50 -0.44
C HIS A 316 13.82 17.81 -0.83
N GLY A 317 14.50 18.96 -0.83
CA GLY A 317 13.85 20.25 -1.07
C GLY A 317 13.01 20.72 0.14
N THR A 318 12.00 21.55 -0.06
CA THR A 318 11.23 22.13 1.06
C THR A 318 10.20 21.16 1.63
N GLY A 319 10.17 20.96 2.95
CA GLY A 319 9.14 20.16 3.61
C GLY A 319 9.09 20.27 5.13
N LYS A 320 7.95 19.86 5.69
CA LYS A 320 7.60 19.93 7.11
C LYS A 320 7.34 18.53 7.66
N ILE A 321 7.92 18.20 8.82
CA ILE A 321 7.63 16.97 9.57
C ILE A 321 7.09 17.31 10.95
N ASP A 322 5.95 16.73 11.32
CA ASP A 322 5.46 16.65 12.69
C ASP A 322 5.88 15.30 13.27
N PHE A 323 6.88 15.27 14.15
CA PHE A 323 7.30 14.05 14.82
C PHE A 323 6.25 13.62 15.87
N ALA A 324 6.00 12.32 16.01
CA ALA A 324 5.10 11.72 17.01
C ALA A 324 5.51 12.07 18.45
N SER A 325 6.80 12.30 18.67
CA SER A 325 7.35 12.81 19.94
C SER A 325 6.87 14.23 20.30
N GLY A 326 6.25 14.95 19.36
CA GLY A 326 5.71 16.30 19.51
C GLY A 326 6.52 17.40 18.81
N GLY A 327 7.74 17.09 18.35
CA GLY A 327 8.61 18.03 17.63
C GLY A 327 8.09 18.34 16.22
N LYS A 328 8.47 19.48 15.64
CA LYS A 328 8.02 19.94 14.31
C LYS A 328 9.14 20.66 13.55
N TYR A 329 9.70 20.06 12.51
CA TYR A 329 10.63 20.76 11.60
C TYR A 329 9.88 21.26 10.36
N SER A 330 10.29 22.40 9.80
CA SER A 330 9.81 22.94 8.52
C SER A 330 10.94 23.71 7.84
N GLY A 331 11.43 23.24 6.70
CA GLY A 331 12.60 23.80 6.03
C GLY A 331 13.11 22.96 4.86
N ASP A 332 14.36 23.17 4.48
CA ASP A 332 15.03 22.45 3.40
C ASP A 332 15.56 21.07 3.82
N TRP A 333 15.51 20.13 2.90
CA TRP A 333 15.98 18.76 3.06
C TRP A 333 16.95 18.39 1.94
N ILE A 334 17.95 17.58 2.25
CA ILE A 334 18.78 16.90 1.26
C ILE A 334 18.97 15.47 1.74
N ASP A 335 18.35 14.54 1.01
CA ASP A 335 18.55 13.09 1.13
C ASP A 335 18.41 12.59 2.59
N GLU A 336 17.16 12.59 3.06
CA GLU A 336 16.73 12.27 4.45
C GLU A 336 17.23 13.22 5.54
N ASN A 337 18.08 14.20 5.23
CA ASN A 337 18.67 15.09 6.22
C ASN A 337 18.10 16.51 6.17
N MET A 338 17.80 17.08 7.34
CA MET A 338 17.53 18.52 7.45
C MET A 338 18.78 19.29 7.01
N ALA A 339 18.57 20.25 6.10
CA ALA A 339 19.61 20.96 5.36
C ALA A 339 19.20 22.44 5.17
N GLY A 340 19.92 23.17 4.31
CA GLY A 340 19.56 24.52 3.85
C GLY A 340 19.15 25.46 4.98
N GLN A 341 17.96 26.07 4.88
CA GLN A 341 17.30 26.87 5.92
C GLN A 341 16.10 26.11 6.51
N GLY A 342 15.86 26.21 7.83
CA GLY A 342 14.66 25.65 8.43
C GLY A 342 14.35 26.12 9.84
N VAL A 343 13.12 25.85 10.27
CA VAL A 343 12.61 26.08 11.63
C VAL A 343 12.41 24.72 12.29
N TYR A 344 12.98 24.48 13.48
CA TYR A 344 12.72 23.28 14.27
C TYR A 344 12.15 23.63 15.64
N ILE A 345 10.87 23.28 15.87
CA ILE A 345 10.24 23.30 17.19
C ILE A 345 10.52 21.94 17.85
N TYR A 346 11.23 21.94 18.96
CA TYR A 346 11.54 20.75 19.76
C TYR A 346 10.36 20.39 20.68
N THR A 347 10.35 19.15 21.18
CA THR A 347 9.30 18.60 22.06
C THR A 347 9.13 19.36 23.38
N ASN A 348 10.20 20.01 23.86
CA ASN A 348 10.20 20.85 25.05
C ASN A 348 9.71 22.29 24.79
N GLY A 349 9.42 22.65 23.53
CA GLY A 349 9.03 24.00 23.11
C GLY A 349 10.18 24.91 22.66
N ASP A 350 11.44 24.46 22.67
CA ASP A 350 12.54 25.22 22.04
C ASP A 350 12.25 25.37 20.54
N ARG A 351 12.67 26.47 19.91
CA ARG A 351 12.47 26.78 18.50
C ARG A 351 13.78 27.27 17.87
N TYR A 352 14.41 26.42 17.06
CA TYR A 352 15.48 26.85 16.16
C TYR A 352 14.90 27.46 14.87
N GLU A 353 15.63 28.39 14.26
CA GLU A 353 15.34 29.03 12.97
C GLU A 353 16.66 29.45 12.32
N GLY A 354 17.08 28.77 11.25
CA GLY A 354 18.33 29.05 10.56
C GLY A 354 18.88 27.84 9.80
N GLN A 355 20.19 27.80 9.60
CA GLN A 355 20.80 26.85 8.69
C GLN A 355 20.99 25.44 9.29
N PHE A 356 20.87 24.41 8.44
CA PHE A 356 21.15 23.02 8.80
C PHE A 356 22.13 22.37 7.81
N GLN A 357 22.87 21.39 8.31
CA GLN A 357 23.69 20.47 7.52
C GLN A 357 23.70 19.10 8.21
N ASN A 358 23.40 18.04 7.47
CA ASN A 358 23.40 16.65 7.95
C ASN A 358 22.59 16.50 9.26
N SER A 359 21.36 17.02 9.26
CA SER A 359 20.43 17.01 10.39
C SER A 359 20.90 17.76 11.65
N LYS A 360 21.90 18.65 11.53
CA LYS A 360 22.46 19.44 12.63
C LYS A 360 22.45 20.92 12.29
N LYS A 361 22.16 21.76 13.28
CA LYS A 361 22.28 23.23 13.19
C LYS A 361 23.68 23.62 12.69
N HIS A 362 23.74 24.46 11.67
CA HIS A 362 24.96 24.89 11.00
C HIS A 362 24.84 26.38 10.64
N GLY A 363 25.92 27.02 10.18
CA GLY A 363 25.90 28.35 9.57
C GLY A 363 25.28 29.40 10.49
N LYS A 364 24.50 30.33 9.94
CA LYS A 364 23.76 31.32 10.76
C LYS A 364 22.42 30.77 11.21
N GLY A 365 22.10 30.93 12.50
CA GLY A 365 20.77 30.61 13.01
C GLY A 365 20.46 31.08 14.42
N LYS A 366 19.16 31.26 14.65
CA LYS A 366 18.51 31.69 15.89
C LYS A 366 17.95 30.47 16.63
N MET A 367 17.93 30.53 17.96
CA MET A 367 17.30 29.53 18.82
C MET A 367 16.54 30.27 19.91
N ASP A 368 15.22 30.22 19.92
CA ASP A 368 14.38 30.66 21.04
C ASP A 368 14.09 29.45 21.93
N TYR A 369 14.67 29.38 23.13
CA TYR A 369 14.44 28.28 24.05
C TYR A 369 13.11 28.46 24.81
N ALA A 370 12.45 27.36 25.20
CA ALA A 370 11.23 27.36 25.99
C ALA A 370 11.42 27.97 27.39
N THR A 371 12.66 27.96 27.90
CA THR A 371 13.09 28.67 29.11
C THR A 371 12.92 30.19 29.00
N GLY A 372 12.87 30.73 27.79
CA GLY A 372 12.94 32.17 27.48
C GLY A 372 14.32 32.64 27.00
N ASP A 373 15.35 31.79 27.04
CA ASP A 373 16.67 32.12 26.48
C ASP A 373 16.58 32.28 24.94
N ARG A 374 17.46 33.07 24.32
CA ARG A 374 17.53 33.24 22.86
C ARG A 374 18.96 33.39 22.34
N TYR A 375 19.42 32.46 21.51
CA TYR A 375 20.65 32.63 20.72
C TYR A 375 20.37 33.16 19.31
N SER A 376 21.31 33.89 18.72
CA SER A 376 21.41 34.16 17.28
C SER A 376 22.87 34.32 16.88
N GLY A 377 23.40 33.44 16.04
CA GLY A 377 24.83 33.44 15.70
C GLY A 377 25.25 32.26 14.84
N ASP A 378 26.56 31.99 14.82
CA ASP A 378 27.15 30.87 14.08
C ASP A 378 26.99 29.51 14.79
N TRP A 379 26.72 28.48 13.99
CA TRP A 379 26.63 27.08 14.41
C TRP A 379 27.52 26.19 13.54
N ILE A 380 28.16 25.18 14.13
CA ILE A 380 28.77 24.06 13.39
C ILE A 380 28.41 22.77 14.11
N ASN A 381 27.93 21.77 13.35
CA ASN A 381 27.62 20.42 13.84
C ASN A 381 26.72 20.38 15.09
N GLY A 382 25.76 21.30 15.18
CA GLY A 382 24.79 21.40 16.27
C GLY A 382 25.21 22.30 17.45
N LYS A 383 26.47 22.76 17.48
CA LYS A 383 27.07 23.57 18.55
C LYS A 383 27.21 25.05 18.15
N LYS A 384 27.07 25.97 19.11
CA LYS A 384 27.38 27.40 18.91
C LYS A 384 28.88 27.58 18.68
N THR A 385 29.24 28.44 17.73
CA THR A 385 30.62 28.75 17.34
C THR A 385 30.71 30.20 16.84
N GLY A 386 31.81 30.60 16.21
CA GLY A 386 31.93 31.86 15.45
C GLY A 386 31.55 33.09 16.28
N GLN A 387 30.70 33.96 15.73
CA GLN A 387 30.14 35.13 16.40
C GLN A 387 28.64 34.92 16.70
N GLY A 388 28.16 35.32 17.88
CA GLY A 388 26.75 35.29 18.19
C GLY A 388 26.32 36.12 19.39
N ILE A 389 25.02 36.40 19.44
CA ILE A 389 24.31 37.02 20.55
C ILE A 389 23.59 35.90 21.31
N PHE A 390 23.78 35.79 22.62
CA PHE A 390 22.97 34.93 23.49
C PHE A 390 22.26 35.82 24.51
N SER A 391 21.00 36.15 24.23
CA SER A 391 20.07 36.61 25.25
C SER A 391 19.67 35.44 26.15
N PHE A 392 19.49 35.69 27.43
CA PHE A 392 19.06 34.71 28.42
C PHE A 392 17.65 35.04 28.89
N ALA A 393 16.94 34.07 29.46
CA ALA A 393 15.56 34.20 29.95
C ALA A 393 15.42 35.28 31.03
N ASN A 394 16.44 35.44 31.87
CA ASN A 394 16.53 36.47 32.89
C ASN A 394 16.68 37.90 32.29
N ARG A 395 16.96 38.03 30.98
CA ARG A 395 17.31 39.21 30.19
C ARG A 395 18.81 39.56 30.08
N ASP A 396 19.73 38.70 30.52
CA ASP A 396 21.16 38.86 30.16
C ASP A 396 21.31 38.77 28.63
N ARG A 397 22.41 39.28 28.07
CA ARG A 397 22.69 39.36 26.63
C ARG A 397 24.19 39.33 26.40
N TYR A 398 24.75 38.15 26.18
CA TYR A 398 26.10 38.00 25.62
C TYR A 398 26.10 38.39 24.13
N GLU A 399 27.20 38.95 23.65
CA GLU A 399 27.48 39.32 22.26
C GLU A 399 28.98 39.15 22.00
N GLY A 400 29.37 38.15 21.22
CA GLY A 400 30.77 37.86 20.95
C GLY A 400 31.03 36.44 20.49
N GLN A 401 32.25 35.96 20.70
CA GLN A 401 32.71 34.71 20.12
C GLN A 401 32.28 33.44 20.90
N PHE A 402 32.00 32.37 20.17
CA PHE A 402 31.72 31.04 20.74
C PHE A 402 32.64 29.98 20.17
N LYS A 403 32.86 28.91 20.95
CA LYS A 403 33.51 27.68 20.53
C LYS A 403 32.95 26.51 21.35
N ASP A 404 32.48 25.46 20.68
CA ASP A 404 31.90 24.26 21.31
C ASP A 404 30.83 24.60 22.38
N ASP A 405 29.81 25.37 21.98
CA ASP A 405 28.71 25.91 22.80
C ASP A 405 29.08 26.90 23.90
N LYS A 406 30.38 27.15 24.12
CA LYS A 406 30.91 27.97 25.20
C LYS A 406 31.39 29.33 24.68
N ARG A 407 31.20 30.40 25.47
CA ARG A 407 31.79 31.73 25.19
C ARG A 407 33.31 31.60 25.10
N HIS A 408 33.92 32.24 24.12
CA HIS A 408 35.34 32.11 23.78
C HIS A 408 35.85 33.43 23.18
N GLY A 409 37.16 33.63 23.04
CA GLY A 409 37.74 34.78 22.34
C GLY A 409 37.27 36.13 22.91
N LYS A 410 37.07 37.14 22.06
CA LYS A 410 36.53 38.44 22.51
C LYS A 410 35.01 38.40 22.61
N GLY A 411 34.44 38.96 23.68
CA GLY A 411 33.01 39.13 23.79
C GLY A 411 32.53 39.99 24.96
N LYS A 412 31.38 40.61 24.74
CA LYS A 412 30.63 41.44 25.67
C LYS A 412 29.47 40.65 26.28
N ILE A 413 29.01 41.04 27.46
CA ILE A 413 27.70 40.64 27.99
C ILE A 413 27.07 41.83 28.70
N ASP A 414 25.84 42.16 28.35
CA ASP A 414 24.94 43.04 29.10
C ASP A 414 24.05 42.14 29.97
N TYR A 415 24.24 42.10 31.28
CA TYR A 415 23.41 41.32 32.19
C TYR A 415 22.09 42.04 32.50
N ALA A 416 21.04 41.28 32.82
CA ALA A 416 19.69 41.73 33.15
C ALA A 416 19.62 42.64 34.38
N ASN A 417 20.50 42.40 35.35
CA ASN A 417 20.63 43.25 36.53
C ASN A 417 21.11 44.66 36.15
N GLY A 418 21.80 44.80 35.00
CA GLY A 418 22.42 46.02 34.49
C GLY A 418 23.95 45.90 34.33
N ASP A 419 24.58 44.83 34.85
CA ASP A 419 26.03 44.65 34.75
C ASP A 419 26.47 44.54 33.27
N ARG A 420 27.73 44.81 33.01
CA ARG A 420 28.40 44.56 31.75
C ARG A 420 29.76 43.94 31.98
N TYR A 421 30.15 43.03 31.10
CA TYR A 421 31.56 42.70 30.88
C TYR A 421 31.92 42.91 29.42
N SER A 422 33.17 43.29 29.14
CA SER A 422 33.78 43.27 27.81
C SER A 422 35.25 42.86 27.95
N GLY A 423 35.66 41.77 27.30
CA GLY A 423 37.03 41.27 27.41
C GLY A 423 37.24 39.89 26.77
N ASP A 424 38.28 39.17 27.19
CA ASP A 424 38.60 37.82 26.71
C ASP A 424 37.81 36.73 27.44
N TRP A 425 37.54 35.64 26.73
CA TRP A 425 36.83 34.46 27.21
C TRP A 425 37.56 33.18 26.80
N ILE A 426 37.59 32.20 27.70
CA ILE A 426 38.06 30.84 27.42
C ILE A 426 37.15 29.83 28.11
N VAL A 427 36.59 28.89 27.33
CA VAL A 427 35.74 27.79 27.82
C VAL A 427 34.61 28.31 28.75
N ALA A 428 33.91 29.35 28.29
CA ALA A 428 32.85 30.10 28.98
C ALA A 428 33.26 30.92 30.23
N LYS A 429 34.55 30.98 30.56
CA LYS A 429 35.11 31.80 31.66
C LYS A 429 35.74 33.10 31.15
N LYS A 430 35.61 34.22 31.88
CA LYS A 430 36.39 35.45 31.59
C LYS A 430 37.89 35.22 31.81
N THR A 431 38.75 35.82 30.99
CA THR A 431 40.22 35.71 31.08
C THR A 431 40.88 36.97 30.50
N GLY A 432 42.21 37.00 30.40
CA GLY A 432 42.94 38.02 29.66
C GLY A 432 42.77 39.42 30.25
N GLN A 433 42.43 40.40 29.40
CA GLN A 433 42.12 41.77 29.82
C GLN A 433 40.64 42.07 29.61
N GLY A 434 40.03 42.87 30.49
CA GLY A 434 38.66 43.33 30.29
C GLY A 434 38.20 44.42 31.24
N VAL A 435 36.98 44.88 30.98
CA VAL A 435 36.24 45.87 31.79
C VAL A 435 34.96 45.21 32.29
N TYR A 436 34.65 45.34 33.58
CA TYR A 436 33.38 44.90 34.17
C TYR A 436 32.66 46.10 34.81
N ILE A 437 31.62 46.60 34.14
CA ILE A 437 30.78 47.71 34.61
C ILE A 437 29.52 47.12 35.26
N TYR A 438 29.50 46.95 36.57
CA TYR A 438 28.33 46.51 37.32
C TYR A 438 27.12 47.44 37.12
N ALA A 439 25.92 46.89 37.32
CA ALA A 439 24.61 47.53 37.20
C ALA A 439 24.44 48.77 38.05
N ASN A 440 25.01 48.72 39.25
CA ASN A 440 25.01 49.85 40.18
C ASN A 440 25.82 51.02 39.60
N GLY A 441 26.80 50.75 38.72
CA GLY A 441 27.73 51.68 38.08
C GLY A 441 29.21 51.44 38.43
N ASN A 442 29.56 50.42 39.23
CA ASN A 442 30.98 50.13 39.56
C ASN A 442 31.70 49.68 38.28
N GLN A 443 32.88 50.21 37.96
CA GLN A 443 33.68 49.78 36.80
C GLN A 443 35.03 49.22 37.27
N TYR A 444 35.21 47.90 37.19
CA TYR A 444 36.54 47.28 37.25
C TYR A 444 37.21 47.30 35.88
N GLU A 445 38.48 47.65 35.82
CA GLU A 445 39.33 47.50 34.64
C GLU A 445 40.67 46.84 35.03
N GLY A 446 41.01 45.76 34.33
CA GLY A 446 42.21 44.96 34.63
C GLY A 446 42.16 43.52 34.14
N GLN A 447 43.01 42.68 34.72
CA GLN A 447 43.21 41.30 34.26
C GLN A 447 42.18 40.33 34.83
N PHE A 448 41.83 39.32 34.05
CA PHE A 448 40.92 38.25 34.44
C PHE A 448 41.57 36.88 34.33
N LYS A 449 41.19 35.96 35.22
CA LYS A 449 41.58 34.56 35.20
C LYS A 449 40.41 33.71 35.71
N ASP A 450 39.98 32.71 34.95
CA ASP A 450 38.93 31.76 35.35
C ASP A 450 37.58 32.39 35.79
N ASN A 451 37.20 33.55 35.21
CA ASN A 451 36.13 34.51 35.54
C ASN A 451 36.50 35.66 36.48
N ASN A 452 37.65 35.58 37.14
CA ASN A 452 37.94 36.34 38.34
C ASN A 452 38.93 37.48 38.11
N PHE A 453 38.80 38.62 38.79
CA PHE A 453 39.82 39.68 38.77
C PHE A 453 41.17 39.14 39.29
N HIS A 454 42.28 39.48 38.63
CA HIS A 454 43.60 38.92 38.94
C HIS A 454 44.70 39.96 38.64
N GLY A 455 45.94 39.72 39.09
CA GLY A 455 47.09 40.58 38.82
C GLY A 455 46.94 41.98 39.41
N THR A 456 46.77 42.98 38.54
CA THR A 456 46.58 44.40 38.89
C THR A 456 45.37 44.95 38.17
N GLY A 457 44.60 45.81 38.84
CA GLY A 457 43.44 46.48 38.27
C GLY A 457 42.89 47.58 39.18
N GLU A 458 42.15 48.50 38.59
CA GLU A 458 41.40 49.55 39.29
C GLU A 458 39.91 49.15 39.33
N ILE A 459 39.20 49.53 40.39
CA ILE A 459 37.75 49.49 40.44
C ILE A 459 37.22 50.85 40.90
N ASP A 460 36.52 51.52 39.98
CA ASP A 460 35.55 52.53 40.32
C ASP A 460 34.35 51.86 40.97
N PHE A 461 33.84 52.42 42.06
CA PHE A 461 32.56 52.06 42.62
C PHE A 461 31.54 53.17 42.28
N ALA A 462 30.36 52.81 41.80
CA ALA A 462 29.32 53.73 41.33
C ALA A 462 28.93 54.82 42.32
N ASN A 463 29.05 54.45 43.58
CA ASN A 463 28.72 55.24 44.75
C ASN A 463 29.73 56.38 45.00
N GLY A 464 30.79 56.49 44.19
CA GLY A 464 31.86 57.48 44.30
C GLY A 464 33.19 56.93 44.82
N GLY A 465 33.20 55.67 45.29
CA GLY A 465 34.40 55.03 45.81
C GLY A 465 35.38 54.60 44.72
N LYS A 466 36.62 54.35 45.11
CA LYS A 466 37.71 53.87 44.24
C LYS A 466 38.61 52.91 45.02
N TYR A 467 39.00 51.79 44.40
CA TYR A 467 40.16 51.01 44.84
C TYR A 467 41.16 50.82 43.70
N SER A 468 42.45 50.94 44.03
CA SER A 468 43.56 50.59 43.15
C SER A 468 44.61 49.77 43.90
N GLY A 469 45.10 48.70 43.27
CA GLY A 469 46.10 47.79 43.83
C GLY A 469 46.09 46.38 43.24
N GLY A 470 46.55 45.40 44.01
CA GLY A 470 46.69 44.00 43.59
C GLY A 470 45.41 43.17 43.72
N TRP A 471 45.27 42.14 42.88
CA TRP A 471 44.11 41.24 42.86
C TRP A 471 44.52 39.78 42.68
N ILE A 472 43.93 38.87 43.46
CA ILE A 472 44.03 37.42 43.24
C ILE A 472 42.64 36.81 43.35
N ASP A 473 42.12 36.32 42.23
CA ASP A 473 40.88 35.53 42.12
C ASP A 473 39.63 36.24 42.71
N ASN A 474 39.41 37.47 42.22
CA ASN A 474 38.49 38.53 42.68
C ASN A 474 38.93 39.26 43.94
N ASN A 475 40.05 38.88 44.57
CA ASN A 475 40.37 39.39 45.89
C ASN A 475 41.46 40.46 45.88
N ILE A 476 41.06 41.68 46.21
CA ILE A 476 41.93 42.81 46.56
C ILE A 476 43.01 42.35 47.58
N THR A 477 44.29 42.55 47.28
CA THR A 477 45.38 41.98 48.09
C THR A 477 46.71 42.72 47.93
N GLY A 478 47.58 42.64 48.94
CA GLY A 478 48.85 43.36 49.01
C GLY A 478 48.69 44.75 49.61
N GLN A 479 49.32 45.76 49.00
CA GLN A 479 49.07 47.17 49.33
C GLN A 479 48.03 47.75 48.37
N GLY A 480 47.25 48.71 48.85
CA GLY A 480 46.28 49.43 48.04
C GLY A 480 45.68 50.60 48.80
N VAL A 481 44.85 51.39 48.12
CA VAL A 481 44.10 52.50 48.70
C VAL A 481 42.63 52.26 48.42
N TYR A 482 41.77 52.39 49.44
CA TYR A 482 40.32 52.30 49.28
C TYR A 482 39.67 53.61 49.72
N ILE A 483 39.17 54.35 48.73
CA ILE A 483 38.29 55.50 48.92
C ILE A 483 36.86 54.97 48.85
N TYR A 484 36.04 55.26 49.85
CA TYR A 484 34.63 54.91 49.87
C TYR A 484 33.77 55.95 49.13
N ALA A 485 32.55 55.53 48.81
CA ALA A 485 31.44 56.31 48.24
C ALA A 485 31.30 57.76 48.74
N ASN A 486 31.17 57.85 50.05
CA ASN A 486 31.00 59.05 50.87
C ASN A 486 32.30 59.84 51.04
N GLY A 487 33.42 59.33 50.52
CA GLY A 487 34.76 59.88 50.71
C GLY A 487 35.49 59.36 51.95
N ASP A 488 34.95 58.38 52.69
CA ASP A 488 35.73 57.74 53.76
C ASP A 488 37.03 57.18 53.15
N ARG A 489 38.15 57.30 53.84
CA ARG A 489 39.44 56.88 53.31
C ARG A 489 40.06 55.82 54.20
N TYR A 490 40.18 54.60 53.68
CA TYR A 490 41.04 53.58 54.25
C TYR A 490 42.39 53.53 53.54
N GLU A 491 43.44 53.50 54.36
CA GLU A 491 44.82 53.28 53.94
C GLU A 491 45.47 52.28 54.92
N GLY A 492 46.09 51.25 54.35
CA GLY A 492 46.62 50.11 55.09
C GLY A 492 46.73 48.86 54.22
N GLN A 493 47.02 47.72 54.84
CA GLN A 493 47.29 46.48 54.12
C GLN A 493 45.99 45.78 53.73
N PHE A 494 46.01 45.08 52.59
CA PHE A 494 44.90 44.27 52.12
C PHE A 494 45.31 42.81 52.03
N LYS A 495 44.42 41.94 52.53
CA LYS A 495 44.50 40.50 52.33
C LYS A 495 43.10 39.96 52.11
N ASP A 496 42.89 39.27 51.00
CA ASP A 496 41.63 38.60 50.68
C ASP A 496 40.41 39.58 50.72
N ASN A 497 40.56 40.74 50.06
CA ASN A 497 39.76 41.97 50.08
C ASN A 497 39.78 42.82 51.34
N ASN A 498 40.43 42.36 52.40
CA ASN A 498 40.13 42.83 53.73
C ASN A 498 41.29 43.60 54.37
N PHE A 499 40.94 44.67 55.07
CA PHE A 499 41.87 45.49 55.87
C PHE A 499 42.64 44.62 56.87
N HIS A 500 43.97 44.68 56.87
CA HIS A 500 44.81 43.76 57.61
C HIS A 500 46.02 44.46 58.26
N GLY A 501 46.51 43.90 59.37
CA GLY A 501 47.57 44.50 60.17
C GLY A 501 47.10 45.81 60.81
N THR A 502 47.84 46.89 60.58
CA THR A 502 47.46 48.24 61.00
C THR A 502 46.86 49.00 59.83
N GLY A 503 45.86 49.84 60.13
CA GLY A 503 45.18 50.64 59.12
C GLY A 503 44.33 51.74 59.75
N LYS A 504 44.12 52.82 59.00
CA LYS A 504 43.33 53.97 59.44
C LYS A 504 42.10 54.08 58.57
N ILE A 505 40.94 54.40 59.17
CA ILE A 505 39.75 54.82 58.43
C ILE A 505 39.26 56.17 58.98
N ASP A 506 39.40 57.20 58.16
CA ASP A 506 38.73 58.48 58.36
C ASP A 506 37.35 58.39 57.68
N TYR A 507 36.25 58.55 58.43
CA TYR A 507 34.92 58.61 57.82
C TYR A 507 34.49 60.07 57.59
N VAL A 508 33.81 60.34 56.47
CA VAL A 508 33.35 61.68 56.06
C VAL A 508 32.07 62.11 56.77
N ASN A 509 31.30 61.17 57.33
CA ASN A 509 30.26 61.55 58.29
C ASN A 509 30.86 62.20 59.56
N GLY A 510 32.15 62.00 59.84
CA GLY A 510 32.84 62.47 61.04
C GLY A 510 33.05 61.37 62.09
N ASP A 511 32.54 60.15 61.87
CA ASP A 511 33.00 58.97 62.62
C ASP A 511 34.53 58.87 62.46
N LYS A 512 35.21 58.38 63.50
CA LYS A 512 36.64 58.07 63.40
C LYS A 512 36.96 56.77 64.11
N TYR A 513 37.76 55.93 63.46
CA TYR A 513 38.33 54.76 64.07
C TYR A 513 39.83 54.64 63.75
N SER A 514 40.58 54.33 64.80
CA SER A 514 41.97 53.88 64.74
C SER A 514 42.14 52.72 65.71
N GLY A 515 42.90 51.71 65.31
CA GLY A 515 43.12 50.47 66.06
C GLY A 515 43.45 49.30 65.12
N ASP A 516 43.43 48.09 65.65
CA ASP A 516 43.95 46.90 64.97
C ASP A 516 42.96 46.33 63.94
N TRP A 517 43.46 45.88 62.78
CA TRP A 517 42.64 45.29 61.72
C TRP A 517 43.03 43.85 61.43
N VAL A 518 42.16 42.91 61.75
CA VAL A 518 42.32 41.49 61.35
C VAL A 518 41.20 41.11 60.40
N VAL A 519 41.51 41.15 59.10
CA VAL A 519 40.63 40.72 58.01
C VAL A 519 39.32 41.52 58.00
N GLY A 520 39.44 42.83 57.80
CA GLY A 520 38.32 43.76 57.65
C GLY A 520 37.72 44.19 58.99
N LYS A 521 38.36 43.82 60.11
CA LYS A 521 37.79 43.98 61.45
C LYS A 521 38.66 44.70 62.46
N LYS A 522 38.10 45.81 62.96
CA LYS A 522 38.47 46.48 64.21
C LYS A 522 38.53 45.46 65.33
N THR A 523 39.69 45.24 65.93
CA THR A 523 39.90 44.26 66.98
C THR A 523 40.79 44.83 68.09
N GLY A 524 40.97 44.07 69.18
CA GLY A 524 41.71 44.53 70.35
C GLY A 524 41.07 45.75 71.02
N GLN A 525 41.83 46.85 71.08
CA GLN A 525 41.34 48.12 71.60
C GLN A 525 41.01 49.08 70.45
N GLY A 526 39.94 49.85 70.63
CA GLY A 526 39.41 50.69 69.57
C GLY A 526 38.57 51.83 70.11
N ILE A 527 38.73 53.01 69.52
CA ILE A 527 37.89 54.17 69.82
C ILE A 527 36.94 54.34 68.63
N PHE A 528 35.64 54.37 68.89
CA PHE A 528 34.61 54.67 67.89
C PHE A 528 33.88 55.95 68.32
N ILE A 529 34.37 57.07 67.78
CA ILE A 529 33.65 58.34 67.80
C ILE A 529 32.59 58.25 66.70
N TYR A 530 31.35 58.61 66.98
CA TYR A 530 30.30 58.70 65.96
C TYR A 530 30.02 60.15 65.55
N ALA A 531 29.64 60.34 64.30
CA ALA A 531 29.30 61.58 63.59
C ALA A 531 28.21 62.41 64.25
N ASN A 532 27.22 61.75 64.85
CA ASN A 532 26.13 62.41 65.57
C ASN A 532 26.57 62.94 66.94
N GLY A 533 27.75 62.55 67.44
CA GLY A 533 28.20 62.81 68.81
C GLY A 533 27.94 61.65 69.79
N ASN A 534 27.35 60.52 69.35
CA ASN A 534 27.41 59.30 70.14
C ASN A 534 28.89 58.95 70.37
N ARG A 535 29.16 58.28 71.47
CA ARG A 535 30.49 57.74 71.75
C ARG A 535 30.34 56.33 72.28
N TYR A 536 30.93 55.37 71.59
CA TYR A 536 31.20 54.06 72.17
C TYR A 536 32.65 54.00 72.61
N GLU A 537 32.84 53.55 73.84
CA GLU A 537 34.13 53.22 74.41
C GLU A 537 34.01 51.86 75.11
N GLY A 538 34.97 50.98 74.84
CA GLY A 538 34.94 49.59 75.24
C GLY A 538 35.69 48.72 74.24
N GLN A 539 35.64 47.40 74.43
CA GLN A 539 36.49 46.46 73.72
C GLN A 539 35.99 46.25 72.29
N PHE A 540 36.90 46.09 71.33
CA PHE A 540 36.54 45.71 69.97
C PHE A 540 36.96 44.27 69.70
N LYS A 541 36.00 43.42 69.40
CA LYS A 541 36.24 42.06 68.93
C LYS A 541 35.50 41.85 67.63
N ASP A 542 36.22 41.56 66.55
CA ASP A 542 35.64 41.30 65.24
C ASP A 542 34.67 42.41 64.76
N ASN A 543 35.12 43.67 64.69
CA ASN A 543 34.35 44.91 64.45
C ASN A 543 33.43 45.36 65.58
N ASN A 544 33.23 44.56 66.62
CA ASN A 544 32.06 44.70 67.48
C ASN A 544 32.40 45.11 68.92
N MET A 545 31.55 46.00 69.45
CA MET A 545 31.48 46.43 70.85
C MET A 545 31.31 45.21 71.78
N HIS A 546 32.37 44.80 72.49
CA HIS A 546 32.45 43.52 73.19
C HIS A 546 32.70 43.69 74.70
N GLY A 547 32.35 42.67 75.49
CA GLY A 547 32.51 42.65 76.94
C GLY A 547 31.45 43.52 77.62
N THR A 548 31.90 44.50 78.40
CA THR A 548 31.06 45.59 78.91
C THR A 548 31.19 46.80 78.01
N GLY A 549 30.08 47.49 77.78
CA GLY A 549 30.01 48.57 76.80
C GLY A 549 28.99 49.64 77.19
N LYS A 550 29.35 50.90 76.92
CA LYS A 550 28.43 52.03 77.08
C LYS A 550 28.29 52.74 75.74
N ILE A 551 27.05 52.96 75.33
CA ILE A 551 26.70 53.74 74.15
C ILE A 551 25.67 54.80 74.55
N ASP A 552 26.11 56.05 74.57
CA ASP A 552 25.22 57.19 74.75
C ASP A 552 24.64 57.56 73.38
N TYR A 553 23.32 57.51 73.22
CA TYR A 553 22.66 57.92 71.97
C TYR A 553 22.16 59.37 72.05
N VAL A 554 22.48 60.13 71.00
CA VAL A 554 22.18 61.56 70.82
C VAL A 554 20.69 61.85 70.63
N ASN A 555 19.89 60.85 70.25
CA ASN A 555 18.43 60.97 70.20
C ASN A 555 17.76 60.82 71.58
N GLY A 556 18.53 60.67 72.67
CA GLY A 556 18.02 60.52 74.02
C GLY A 556 17.64 59.09 74.43
N ASN A 557 17.55 58.15 73.47
CA ASN A 557 17.47 56.72 73.79
C ASN A 557 18.70 56.28 74.58
N LYS A 558 18.54 55.25 75.42
CA LYS A 558 19.64 54.72 76.20
C LYS A 558 19.55 53.21 76.22
N TYR A 559 20.70 52.57 76.05
CA TYR A 559 20.90 51.18 76.42
C TYR A 559 22.03 51.10 77.43
N SER A 560 21.83 50.28 78.45
CA SER A 560 22.88 49.82 79.36
C SER A 560 22.61 48.35 79.69
N GLY A 561 23.67 47.56 79.79
CA GLY A 561 23.64 46.10 79.94
C GLY A 561 24.83 45.45 79.23
N ASP A 562 24.81 44.13 79.07
CA ASP A 562 25.96 43.36 78.59
C ASP A 562 26.17 43.54 77.08
N TRP A 563 27.42 43.53 76.59
CA TRP A 563 27.75 43.69 75.17
C TRP A 563 28.50 42.48 74.62
N ILE A 564 27.78 41.42 74.26
CA ILE A 564 28.38 40.20 73.70
C ILE A 564 28.39 40.31 72.16
N ASN A 565 29.58 40.57 71.59
CA ASN A 565 29.81 40.69 70.14
C ASN A 565 28.95 41.77 69.46
N GLY A 566 28.94 42.98 70.01
CA GLY A 566 28.24 44.13 69.42
C GLY A 566 26.77 44.16 69.83
N LYS A 567 26.41 43.40 70.88
CA LYS A 567 25.03 43.12 71.20
C LYS A 567 24.70 43.12 72.68
N GLN A 568 23.71 43.95 72.98
CA GLN A 568 22.89 44.00 74.17
C GLN A 568 22.47 42.58 74.58
N ALA A 569 22.98 42.08 75.70
CA ALA A 569 22.83 40.70 76.15
C ALA A 569 22.38 40.63 77.62
N GLY A 570 22.11 39.41 78.10
CA GLY A 570 21.64 39.16 79.46
C GLY A 570 20.26 39.77 79.70
N GLN A 571 20.22 40.80 80.54
CA GLN A 571 19.03 41.63 80.74
C GLN A 571 19.28 43.02 80.15
N GLY A 572 18.33 43.48 79.34
CA GLY A 572 18.42 44.74 78.64
C GLY A 572 17.17 45.57 78.88
N ILE A 573 17.33 46.89 78.91
CA ILE A 573 16.21 47.83 78.88
C ILE A 573 16.40 48.67 77.62
N PHE A 574 15.46 48.58 76.68
CA PHE A 574 15.47 49.35 75.44
C PHE A 574 14.33 50.36 75.48
N ILE A 575 14.68 51.63 75.65
CA ILE A 575 13.74 52.76 75.59
C ILE A 575 13.80 53.33 74.17
N TYR A 576 12.70 53.23 73.43
CA TYR A 576 12.59 53.72 72.05
C TYR A 576 12.15 55.19 72.02
N VAL A 577 12.52 55.90 70.95
CA VAL A 577 12.36 57.36 70.83
C VAL A 577 10.91 57.79 70.58
N ASN A 578 10.09 56.86 70.10
CA ASN A 578 8.67 57.05 69.80
C ASN A 578 7.73 56.62 70.93
N GLY A 579 8.26 56.02 72.00
CA GLY A 579 7.45 55.46 73.10
C GLY A 579 6.96 54.03 72.89
N ASP A 580 7.24 53.38 71.75
CA ASP A 580 7.10 51.92 71.65
C ASP A 580 8.00 51.26 72.69
N ARG A 581 7.60 50.09 73.19
CA ARG A 581 8.29 49.48 74.34
C ARG A 581 8.29 47.97 74.24
N TYR A 582 9.42 47.40 73.86
CA TYR A 582 9.72 46.02 74.19
C TYR A 582 10.23 45.90 75.63
N GLU A 583 9.74 44.88 76.34
CA GLU A 583 10.23 44.47 77.65
C GLU A 583 10.29 42.94 77.71
N GLY A 584 11.37 42.43 78.29
CA GLY A 584 11.69 41.01 78.39
C GLY A 584 13.20 40.78 78.27
N GLN A 585 13.61 39.54 78.06
CA GLN A 585 15.03 39.18 78.14
C GLN A 585 15.75 39.59 76.85
N PHE A 586 17.04 39.97 76.93
CA PHE A 586 17.83 40.35 75.76
C PHE A 586 18.92 39.34 75.51
N LYS A 587 18.73 38.47 74.51
CA LYS A 587 19.76 37.52 74.08
C LYS A 587 20.24 37.89 72.67
N ASN A 588 21.38 38.58 72.61
CA ASN A 588 22.04 39.05 71.39
C ASN A 588 21.23 40.13 70.63
N ASN A 589 21.00 41.29 71.26
CA ASN A 589 20.08 42.40 70.90
C ASN A 589 18.60 42.06 70.97
N ASN A 590 18.24 40.79 71.20
CA ASN A 590 16.93 40.30 70.82
C ASN A 590 16.09 39.79 71.99
N MET A 591 14.85 40.24 71.98
CA MET A 591 13.66 39.77 72.69
C MET A 591 13.66 38.25 72.91
N HIS A 592 13.72 37.78 74.16
CA HIS A 592 13.85 36.35 74.50
C HIS A 592 12.99 35.99 75.73
N GLY A 593 12.55 34.74 75.80
CA GLY A 593 11.51 34.29 76.72
C GLY A 593 10.10 34.65 76.22
N THR A 594 9.10 34.62 77.09
CA THR A 594 7.80 35.22 76.76
C THR A 594 7.97 36.72 76.53
N GLY A 595 7.32 37.25 75.49
CA GLY A 595 7.57 38.60 75.01
C GLY A 595 6.33 39.23 74.41
N LYS A 596 6.12 40.51 74.73
CA LYS A 596 5.07 41.34 74.15
C LYS A 596 5.72 42.45 73.35
N ILE A 597 5.26 42.63 72.12
CA ILE A 597 5.62 43.75 71.25
C ILE A 597 4.33 44.36 70.73
N ASP A 598 4.08 45.59 71.15
CA ASP A 598 3.01 46.43 70.62
C ASP A 598 3.60 47.25 69.46
N TYR A 599 3.07 47.07 68.25
CA TYR A 599 3.55 47.78 67.06
C TYR A 599 2.69 49.01 66.77
N LEU A 600 3.34 50.14 66.54
CA LEU A 600 2.70 51.40 66.11
C LEU A 600 1.95 51.28 64.75
N SER A 601 2.21 50.24 63.95
CA SER A 601 1.50 49.97 62.68
C SER A 601 0.10 49.36 62.85
N GLY A 602 -0.21 48.79 64.01
CA GLY A 602 -1.44 48.04 64.24
C GLY A 602 -1.38 46.53 63.92
N ASP A 603 -0.31 46.05 63.26
CA ASP A 603 0.01 44.62 63.18
C ASP A 603 0.23 44.05 64.59
N LYS A 604 -0.11 42.77 64.81
CA LYS A 604 -0.08 42.17 66.15
C LYS A 604 0.51 40.77 66.13
N CYS A 605 1.33 40.50 67.14
CA CYS A 605 1.95 39.20 67.36
C CYS A 605 1.95 38.84 68.85
N THR A 606 1.47 37.65 69.16
CA THR A 606 1.50 37.04 70.49
C THR A 606 1.98 35.60 70.38
N GLY A 607 2.96 35.21 71.20
CA GLY A 607 3.57 33.89 71.22
C GLY A 607 4.83 33.89 72.08
N ASP A 608 5.50 32.75 72.17
CA ASP A 608 6.78 32.61 72.87
C ASP A 608 7.93 33.11 71.98
N TRP A 609 8.95 33.77 72.54
CA TRP A 609 10.08 34.30 71.77
C TRP A 609 11.42 33.68 72.17
N ILE A 610 12.17 33.21 71.18
CA ILE A 610 13.52 32.67 71.37
C ILE A 610 14.47 33.38 70.40
N ASN A 611 15.24 34.33 70.91
CA ASN A 611 16.22 35.17 70.18
C ASN A 611 15.58 36.15 69.17
N GLY A 612 14.41 36.71 69.49
CA GLY A 612 13.63 37.60 68.63
C GLY A 612 12.72 36.87 67.66
N LYS A 613 12.50 35.57 67.87
CA LYS A 613 11.80 34.65 66.94
C LYS A 613 10.66 33.92 67.62
N LYS A 614 9.50 33.85 66.98
CA LYS A 614 8.26 33.24 67.46
C LYS A 614 8.39 31.71 67.52
N THR A 615 7.87 31.08 68.57
CA THR A 615 7.83 29.63 68.72
C THR A 615 6.58 29.21 69.50
N GLY A 616 6.29 27.90 69.54
CA GLY A 616 5.07 27.38 70.16
C GLY A 616 3.83 27.58 69.29
N GLN A 617 2.64 27.55 69.88
CA GLN A 617 1.42 27.92 69.14
C GLN A 617 1.39 29.43 68.93
N GLY A 618 1.07 29.89 67.71
CA GLY A 618 1.03 31.31 67.40
C GLY A 618 0.00 31.63 66.31
N VAL A 619 -0.44 32.89 66.30
CA VAL A 619 -1.30 33.44 65.24
C VAL A 619 -0.54 34.59 64.60
N PHE A 620 -0.42 34.56 63.28
CA PHE A 620 0.20 35.63 62.50
C PHE A 620 -0.84 36.14 61.51
N ILE A 621 -1.31 37.37 61.75
CA ILE A 621 -2.17 38.12 60.84
C ILE A 621 -1.24 39.05 60.05
N TYR A 622 -1.29 38.97 58.73
CA TYR A 622 -0.44 39.77 57.85
C TYR A 622 -1.25 40.89 57.18
N VAL A 623 -0.68 42.09 57.08
CA VAL A 623 -1.31 43.26 56.43
C VAL A 623 -1.63 43.06 54.94
N ASN A 624 -1.03 42.06 54.28
CA ASN A 624 -1.34 41.69 52.88
C ASN A 624 -2.54 40.75 52.73
N GLY A 625 -3.14 40.27 53.83
CA GLY A 625 -4.26 39.33 53.83
C GLY A 625 -3.89 37.85 53.88
N ASP A 626 -2.60 37.47 53.87
CA ASP A 626 -2.19 36.10 54.18
C ASP A 626 -2.61 35.75 55.62
N ARG A 627 -3.00 34.49 55.84
CA ARG A 627 -3.31 33.98 57.18
C ARG A 627 -2.75 32.58 57.40
N TYR A 628 -1.81 32.46 58.33
CA TYR A 628 -1.36 31.17 58.86
C TYR A 628 -1.88 30.94 60.27
N GLU A 629 -2.31 29.71 60.52
CA GLU A 629 -2.72 29.22 61.83
C GLU A 629 -2.13 27.81 62.05
N GLY A 630 -1.36 27.65 63.12
CA GLY A 630 -0.66 26.41 63.44
C GLY A 630 0.58 26.64 64.31
N GLN A 631 1.42 25.63 64.41
CA GLN A 631 2.59 25.64 65.28
C GLN A 631 3.76 26.39 64.63
N PHE A 632 4.31 27.35 65.37
CA PHE A 632 5.56 28.02 65.05
C PHE A 632 6.76 27.36 65.73
N LYS A 633 7.90 27.42 65.05
CA LYS A 633 9.20 26.97 65.54
C LYS A 633 10.26 27.83 64.86
N ASP A 634 10.97 28.67 65.61
CA ASP A 634 12.01 29.58 65.10
C ASP A 634 11.52 30.59 64.00
N ASP A 635 10.32 31.15 64.18
CA ASP A 635 9.45 31.87 63.21
C ASP A 635 8.83 31.02 62.09
N LYS A 636 9.14 29.73 61.99
CA LYS A 636 8.76 28.86 60.88
C LYS A 636 7.51 28.04 61.18
N ARG A 637 6.73 27.74 60.14
CA ARG A 637 5.54 26.90 60.22
C ARG A 637 5.91 25.43 60.34
N HIS A 638 5.38 24.73 61.33
CA HIS A 638 5.75 23.37 61.70
C HIS A 638 4.52 22.55 62.16
N GLY A 639 4.65 21.24 62.28
CA GLY A 639 3.59 20.36 62.80
C GLY A 639 2.32 20.39 61.93
N LYS A 640 1.13 20.38 62.55
CA LYS A 640 -0.12 20.61 61.80
C LYS A 640 -0.37 22.11 61.66
N GLY A 641 -0.75 22.54 60.45
CA GLY A 641 -1.05 23.94 60.16
C GLY A 641 -1.83 24.15 58.88
N LYS A 642 -2.53 25.29 58.81
CA LYS A 642 -3.29 25.75 57.66
C LYS A 642 -2.74 27.09 57.19
N ILE A 643 -2.63 27.26 55.88
CA ILE A 643 -2.46 28.58 55.25
C ILE A 643 -3.51 28.78 54.16
N ASP A 644 -4.10 29.95 54.17
CA ASP A 644 -4.76 30.54 53.01
C ASP A 644 -3.79 31.58 52.44
N PHE A 645 -3.31 31.39 51.21
CA PHE A 645 -2.42 32.33 50.55
C PHE A 645 -3.22 33.41 49.82
N GLY A 646 -2.73 34.65 49.81
CA GLY A 646 -3.30 35.77 49.06
C GLY A 646 -3.27 35.59 47.53
N THR A 647 -2.52 34.60 47.02
CA THR A 647 -2.55 34.16 45.62
C THR A 647 -3.80 33.35 45.25
N GLY A 648 -4.55 32.87 46.25
CA GLY A 648 -5.69 31.94 46.08
C GLY A 648 -5.33 30.47 46.33
N ASP A 649 -4.05 30.11 46.35
CA ASP A 649 -3.58 28.78 46.73
C ASP A 649 -3.92 28.45 48.19
N LYS A 650 -4.11 27.17 48.52
CA LYS A 650 -4.42 26.69 49.88
C LYS A 650 -3.75 25.36 50.17
N TYR A 651 -3.23 25.22 51.38
CA TYR A 651 -2.76 23.93 51.89
C TYR A 651 -3.26 23.67 53.31
N THR A 652 -3.56 22.40 53.59
CA THR A 652 -3.83 21.90 54.94
C THR A 652 -3.24 20.49 55.08
N GLY A 653 -2.42 20.27 56.11
CA GLY A 653 -1.71 19.01 56.32
C GLY A 653 -0.51 19.14 57.26
N ASP A 654 0.52 18.33 57.04
CA ASP A 654 1.78 18.33 57.79
C ASP A 654 2.79 19.35 57.24
N TRP A 655 3.36 20.13 58.17
CA TRP A 655 4.44 21.07 57.95
C TRP A 655 5.71 20.65 58.68
N MET A 656 6.86 20.87 58.04
CA MET A 656 8.16 20.72 58.65
C MET A 656 9.08 21.86 58.19
N ASP A 657 9.29 22.82 59.07
CA ASP A 657 10.21 23.96 58.90
C ASP A 657 9.93 24.80 57.63
N ASP A 658 8.67 25.23 57.49
CA ASP A 658 8.02 25.89 56.33
C ASP A 658 7.77 25.02 55.09
N LYS A 659 8.13 23.74 55.10
CA LYS A 659 7.82 22.82 54.00
C LYS A 659 6.55 22.01 54.24
N ILE A 660 5.77 21.84 53.18
CA ILE A 660 4.70 20.86 53.06
C ILE A 660 5.30 19.43 53.03
N THR A 661 4.77 18.53 53.84
CA THR A 661 5.23 17.13 53.95
C THR A 661 4.07 16.20 54.38
N GLY A 662 4.38 14.96 54.75
CA GLY A 662 3.44 14.03 55.40
C GLY A 662 2.18 13.76 54.57
N GLN A 663 1.00 13.89 55.18
CA GLN A 663 -0.29 13.78 54.50
C GLN A 663 -0.94 15.18 54.41
N GLY A 664 -1.47 15.54 53.24
CA GLY A 664 -2.15 16.82 53.08
C GLY A 664 -3.03 16.93 51.84
N VAL A 665 -3.71 18.07 51.75
CA VAL A 665 -4.50 18.49 50.59
C VAL A 665 -3.94 19.82 50.10
N GLY A 666 -3.54 19.85 48.82
CA GLY A 666 -3.19 21.06 48.10
C GLY A 666 -4.31 21.44 47.14
N ILE A 667 -4.71 22.71 47.16
CA ILE A 667 -5.62 23.33 46.20
C ILE A 667 -4.85 24.50 45.58
N TYR A 668 -4.66 24.46 44.27
CA TYR A 668 -3.80 25.40 43.55
C TYR A 668 -4.64 26.46 42.81
N ALA A 669 -4.10 27.67 42.65
CA ALA A 669 -4.81 28.81 42.05
C ALA A 669 -5.17 28.59 40.57
N ASN A 670 -4.53 27.64 39.87
CA ASN A 670 -4.92 27.20 38.54
C ASN A 670 -6.17 26.30 38.50
N GLY A 671 -6.59 25.77 39.66
CA GLY A 671 -7.72 24.83 39.80
C GLY A 671 -7.31 23.37 40.09
N ASP A 672 -6.03 23.03 40.07
CA ASP A 672 -5.57 21.68 40.40
C ASP A 672 -5.82 21.35 41.88
N ARG A 673 -6.10 20.08 42.17
CA ARG A 673 -6.26 19.56 43.53
C ARG A 673 -5.55 18.22 43.71
N TYR A 674 -4.54 18.19 44.59
CA TYR A 674 -3.86 16.98 45.01
C TYR A 674 -4.26 16.60 46.44
N GLU A 675 -4.44 15.30 46.68
CA GLU A 675 -4.74 14.71 47.98
C GLU A 675 -3.93 13.42 48.14
N GLY A 676 -3.05 13.38 49.16
CA GLY A 676 -2.16 12.25 49.40
C GLY A 676 -0.86 12.67 50.07
N GLN A 677 0.17 11.86 49.86
CA GLN A 677 1.47 12.05 50.51
C GLN A 677 2.32 13.12 49.82
N PHE A 678 3.02 13.91 50.64
CA PHE A 678 3.98 14.93 50.22
C PHE A 678 5.35 14.68 50.84
N LYS A 679 6.41 15.10 50.14
CA LYS A 679 7.77 15.15 50.64
C LYS A 679 8.46 16.38 50.08
N ASP A 680 8.98 17.25 50.96
CA ASP A 680 9.69 18.48 50.57
C ASP A 680 8.91 19.38 49.59
N ASN A 681 7.60 19.53 49.83
CA ASN A 681 6.59 20.21 48.99
C ASN A 681 6.17 19.48 47.69
N ILE A 682 6.73 18.32 47.37
CA ILE A 682 6.50 17.57 46.12
C ILE A 682 5.62 16.34 46.38
N PHE A 683 4.80 15.95 45.40
CA PHE A 683 3.98 14.73 45.46
C PHE A 683 4.83 13.46 45.56
N HIS A 684 4.42 12.53 46.43
CA HIS A 684 5.13 11.28 46.68
C HIS A 684 4.18 10.18 47.18
N GLY A 685 4.67 8.93 47.27
CA GLY A 685 3.94 7.81 47.85
C GLY A 685 2.68 7.49 47.08
N LYS A 686 1.53 7.39 47.77
CA LYS A 686 0.22 7.24 47.13
C LYS A 686 -0.55 8.56 47.19
N GLY A 687 -1.14 8.94 46.06
CA GLY A 687 -1.85 10.21 45.92
C GLY A 687 -2.80 10.26 44.73
N LYS A 688 -3.83 11.08 44.89
CA LYS A 688 -4.84 11.38 43.88
C LYS A 688 -4.72 12.84 43.46
N ILE A 689 -4.65 13.10 42.16
CA ILE A 689 -4.74 14.44 41.59
C ILE A 689 -5.96 14.54 40.67
N GLY A 690 -6.65 15.66 40.74
CA GLY A 690 -7.49 16.18 39.66
C GLY A 690 -6.85 17.46 39.15
N TYR A 691 -6.66 17.56 37.84
CA TYR A 691 -6.10 18.74 37.18
C TYR A 691 -7.23 19.63 36.65
N ALA A 692 -6.96 20.94 36.55
CA ALA A 692 -7.92 21.95 36.11
C ALA A 692 -8.37 21.79 34.64
N ASN A 693 -7.56 21.14 33.80
CA ASN A 693 -7.93 20.78 32.44
C ASN A 693 -9.00 19.68 32.36
N GLY A 694 -9.23 18.94 33.45
CA GLY A 694 -10.16 17.81 33.55
C GLY A 694 -9.48 16.46 33.82
N ASP A 695 -8.17 16.32 33.59
CA ASP A 695 -7.42 15.08 33.80
C ASP A 695 -7.45 14.64 35.28
N LYS A 696 -7.31 13.34 35.53
CA LYS A 696 -7.27 12.74 36.87
C LYS A 696 -6.28 11.59 36.91
N TYR A 697 -5.48 11.49 37.98
CA TYR A 697 -4.63 10.33 38.23
C TYR A 697 -4.78 9.85 39.68
N LEU A 698 -4.78 8.53 39.86
CA LEU A 698 -4.77 7.84 41.15
C LEU A 698 -3.76 6.70 41.05
N GLY A 699 -2.68 6.75 41.82
CA GLY A 699 -1.63 5.73 41.78
C GLY A 699 -0.41 6.06 42.64
N ASP A 700 0.71 5.41 42.32
CA ASP A 700 2.00 5.65 43.00
C ASP A 700 2.76 6.85 42.39
N TRP A 701 3.54 7.54 43.23
CA TRP A 701 4.31 8.75 42.91
C TRP A 701 5.73 8.71 43.50
N ILE A 702 6.75 8.96 42.68
CA ILE A 702 8.14 9.12 43.14
C ILE A 702 8.67 10.47 42.63
N VAL A 703 8.99 11.36 43.58
CA VAL A 703 9.54 12.71 43.32
C VAL A 703 8.75 13.47 42.25
N GLY A 704 7.43 13.55 42.43
CA GLY A 704 6.52 14.25 41.51
C GLY A 704 6.13 13.48 40.24
N ASN A 705 6.75 12.34 39.93
CA ASN A 705 6.43 11.54 38.74
C ASN A 705 5.47 10.39 39.05
N LYS A 706 4.47 10.18 38.18
CA LYS A 706 3.60 8.99 38.19
C LYS A 706 4.42 7.74 37.90
N THR A 707 4.22 6.69 38.68
CA THR A 707 4.96 5.41 38.59
C THR A 707 4.12 4.27 39.18
N GLY A 708 4.65 3.04 39.21
CA GLY A 708 4.02 1.90 39.89
C GLY A 708 2.73 1.47 39.20
N GLN A 709 1.66 1.25 39.99
CA GLN A 709 0.33 0.94 39.47
C GLN A 709 -0.59 2.16 39.58
N GLY A 710 -1.39 2.43 38.55
CA GLY A 710 -2.27 3.59 38.55
C GLY A 710 -3.46 3.52 37.59
N VAL A 711 -4.38 4.44 37.82
CA VAL A 711 -5.52 4.75 36.93
C VAL A 711 -5.38 6.21 36.51
N PHE A 712 -5.37 6.45 35.20
CA PHE A 712 -5.43 7.77 34.59
C PHE A 712 -6.76 7.92 33.84
N ILE A 713 -7.40 9.07 33.96
CA ILE A 713 -8.58 9.46 33.18
C ILE A 713 -8.28 10.83 32.61
N ASP A 714 -8.26 10.98 31.29
CA ASP A 714 -8.00 12.28 30.67
C ASP A 714 -9.24 13.21 30.73
N ALA A 715 -9.06 14.45 30.27
CA ALA A 715 -10.11 15.46 30.18
C ALA A 715 -11.28 15.08 29.25
N ASN A 716 -11.05 14.23 28.25
CA ASN A 716 -12.10 13.70 27.37
C ASN A 716 -12.91 12.61 28.08
N GLY A 717 -12.28 11.87 29.00
CA GLY A 717 -12.82 10.77 29.78
C GLY A 717 -12.18 9.40 29.50
N ASP A 718 -11.14 9.35 28.66
CA ASP A 718 -10.44 8.12 28.28
C ASP A 718 -9.67 7.56 29.49
N ARG A 719 -9.96 6.31 29.87
CA ARG A 719 -9.49 5.71 31.13
C ARG A 719 -8.44 4.64 30.88
N TYR A 720 -7.19 4.92 31.24
CA TYR A 720 -6.11 3.93 31.37
C TYR A 720 -6.03 3.35 32.79
N GLU A 721 -5.73 2.07 32.89
CA GLU A 721 -5.48 1.31 34.12
C GLU A 721 -4.35 0.30 33.88
N GLY A 722 -3.24 0.44 34.61
CA GLY A 722 -2.03 -0.36 34.37
C GLY A 722 -0.78 0.25 35.01
N GLN A 723 0.39 -0.19 34.53
CA GLN A 723 1.67 0.25 35.08
C GLN A 723 2.10 1.61 34.52
N PHE A 724 2.73 2.42 35.37
CA PHE A 724 3.33 3.70 35.01
C PHE A 724 4.84 3.66 35.24
N LYS A 725 5.58 4.36 34.39
CA LYS A 725 6.99 4.65 34.60
C LYS A 725 7.31 6.03 34.04
N ASP A 726 7.94 6.87 34.86
CA ASP A 726 8.40 8.20 34.48
C ASP A 726 7.31 9.01 33.75
N ASN A 727 6.12 9.07 34.37
CA ASN A 727 4.86 9.67 33.87
C ASN A 727 4.15 8.95 32.71
N ASN A 728 4.76 7.97 32.06
CA ASN A 728 4.23 7.30 30.86
C ASN A 728 3.58 5.94 31.17
N PHE A 729 2.65 5.49 30.31
CA PHE A 729 2.12 4.12 30.35
C PHE A 729 3.24 3.12 30.05
N HIS A 730 3.29 2.02 30.80
CA HIS A 730 4.31 0.98 30.68
C HIS A 730 3.75 -0.41 31.08
N GLY A 731 4.57 -1.46 30.95
CA GLY A 731 4.22 -2.82 31.34
C GLY A 731 2.93 -3.30 30.69
N THR A 732 2.14 -4.09 31.43
CA THR A 732 0.77 -4.45 31.02
C THR A 732 -0.23 -3.39 31.46
N GLY A 733 -1.19 -3.06 30.59
CA GLY A 733 -2.22 -2.08 30.88
C GLY A 733 -3.40 -2.09 29.91
N LYS A 734 -4.53 -1.57 30.38
CA LYS A 734 -5.80 -1.52 29.66
C LYS A 734 -6.30 -0.08 29.57
N ILE A 735 -6.81 0.31 28.40
CA ILE A 735 -7.47 1.61 28.19
C ILE A 735 -8.89 1.42 27.63
N ASP A 736 -9.86 2.08 28.25
CA ASP A 736 -11.22 2.24 27.75
C ASP A 736 -11.38 3.66 27.21
N PHE A 737 -11.56 3.79 25.89
CA PHE A 737 -11.78 5.08 25.24
C PHE A 737 -13.27 5.46 25.30
N THR A 738 -13.55 6.76 25.43
CA THR A 738 -14.88 7.41 25.38
C THR A 738 -15.61 7.16 24.06
N SER A 739 -14.86 6.97 22.96
CA SER A 739 -15.38 6.47 21.68
C SER A 739 -16.11 5.12 21.79
N ARG A 740 -15.91 4.40 22.91
CA ARG A 740 -16.24 2.99 23.21
C ARG A 740 -15.26 1.97 22.63
N SER A 741 -14.16 2.43 22.02
CA SER A 741 -13.03 1.56 21.70
C SER A 741 -12.31 1.12 22.99
N LYS A 742 -11.56 0.01 22.96
CA LYS A 742 -10.82 -0.53 24.10
C LYS A 742 -9.51 -1.16 23.63
N TYR A 743 -8.45 -1.06 24.43
CA TYR A 743 -7.23 -1.86 24.24
C TYR A 743 -6.78 -2.48 25.55
N SER A 744 -6.20 -3.68 25.48
CA SER A 744 -5.54 -4.35 26.62
C SER A 744 -4.33 -5.11 26.10
N GLY A 745 -3.14 -4.83 26.64
CA GLY A 745 -1.88 -5.43 26.18
C GLY A 745 -0.65 -4.77 26.79
N ASP A 746 0.50 -4.96 26.14
CA ASP A 746 1.77 -4.38 26.59
C ASP A 746 1.98 -2.92 26.13
N TRP A 747 2.75 -2.17 26.91
CA TRP A 747 3.05 -0.75 26.72
C TRP A 747 4.52 -0.42 27.01
N VAL A 748 5.12 0.44 26.18
CA VAL A 748 6.45 1.01 26.40
C VAL A 748 6.40 2.51 26.09
N VAL A 749 6.62 3.32 27.12
CA VAL A 749 6.67 4.80 27.06
C VAL A 749 5.47 5.38 26.30
N GLY A 750 4.26 5.02 26.73
CA GLY A 750 3.01 5.49 26.13
C GLY A 750 2.55 4.77 24.87
N ASN A 751 3.44 4.05 24.16
CA ASN A 751 3.08 3.29 22.95
C ASN A 751 2.62 1.87 23.27
N LYS A 752 1.57 1.38 22.58
CA LYS A 752 1.21 -0.05 22.56
C LYS A 752 2.32 -0.85 21.87
N THR A 753 2.68 -1.99 22.44
CA THR A 753 3.69 -2.90 21.89
C THR A 753 3.36 -4.36 22.30
N GLY A 754 4.27 -5.29 22.07
CA GLY A 754 4.18 -6.67 22.58
C GLY A 754 2.94 -7.40 22.08
N GLN A 755 2.18 -8.03 22.98
CA GLN A 755 0.90 -8.67 22.66
C GLN A 755 -0.28 -7.81 23.14
N GLY A 756 -1.39 -7.81 22.39
CA GLY A 756 -2.59 -7.09 22.81
C GLY A 756 -3.87 -7.42 22.04
N VAL A 757 -4.98 -6.93 22.59
CA VAL A 757 -6.32 -6.98 21.98
C VAL A 757 -6.85 -5.56 21.85
N PHE A 758 -7.24 -5.16 20.64
CA PHE A 758 -7.93 -3.90 20.39
C PHE A 758 -9.36 -4.17 19.90
N ILE A 759 -10.35 -3.50 20.50
CA ILE A 759 -11.75 -3.55 20.10
C ILE A 759 -12.16 -2.14 19.70
N TYR A 760 -12.58 -1.95 18.46
CA TYR A 760 -12.94 -0.64 17.90
C TYR A 760 -14.43 -0.31 18.14
N ALA A 761 -14.78 0.98 18.18
CA ALA A 761 -16.16 1.44 18.44
C ALA A 761 -17.22 0.98 17.41
N ASN A 762 -16.79 0.63 16.20
CA ASN A 762 -17.61 0.00 15.16
C ASN A 762 -17.91 -1.49 15.44
N GLY A 763 -17.11 -2.14 16.28
CA GLY A 763 -17.20 -3.56 16.63
C GLY A 763 -16.12 -4.44 16.01
N ASP A 764 -15.16 -3.89 15.25
CA ASP A 764 -13.99 -4.64 14.78
C ASP A 764 -13.13 -5.07 15.99
N ARG A 765 -12.46 -6.21 15.92
CA ARG A 765 -11.54 -6.73 16.94
C ARG A 765 -10.25 -7.22 16.31
N TYR A 766 -9.13 -6.67 16.75
CA TYR A 766 -7.79 -7.23 16.51
C TYR A 766 -7.26 -7.91 17.77
N GLU A 767 -6.54 -9.01 17.59
CA GLU A 767 -5.85 -9.77 18.64
C GLU A 767 -4.56 -10.34 18.07
N GLY A 768 -3.42 -9.89 18.61
CA GLY A 768 -2.10 -10.19 18.05
C GLY A 768 -1.03 -9.23 18.56
N GLN A 769 0.08 -9.17 17.84
CA GLN A 769 1.21 -8.33 18.23
C GLN A 769 0.99 -6.85 17.88
N PHE A 770 1.61 -5.97 18.64
CA PHE A 770 1.64 -4.53 18.39
C PHE A 770 3.07 -4.03 18.36
N LYS A 771 3.31 -2.98 17.57
CA LYS A 771 4.55 -2.20 17.60
C LYS A 771 4.22 -0.74 17.35
N ASP A 772 4.71 0.15 18.20
CA ASP A 772 4.57 1.60 18.09
C ASP A 772 3.13 2.08 17.83
N ASN A 773 2.16 1.43 18.49
CA ASN A 773 0.70 1.58 18.38
C ASN A 773 -0.02 0.84 17.24
N ASN A 774 0.70 0.33 16.23
CA ASN A 774 0.16 -0.29 15.02
C ASN A 774 0.11 -1.84 15.14
N MET A 775 -0.77 -2.49 14.37
CA MET A 775 -0.96 -3.94 14.39
C MET A 775 0.18 -4.66 13.66
N HIS A 776 0.98 -5.48 14.34
CA HIS A 776 2.26 -6.02 13.84
C HIS A 776 2.36 -7.54 14.05
N GLY A 777 3.39 -8.19 13.49
CA GLY A 777 3.69 -9.61 13.71
C GLY A 777 2.54 -10.56 13.36
N LYS A 778 2.34 -11.65 14.12
CA LYS A 778 1.17 -12.51 13.93
C LYS A 778 -0.07 -11.91 14.61
N GLY A 779 -1.21 -11.92 13.93
CA GLY A 779 -2.46 -11.41 14.49
C GLY A 779 -3.73 -11.77 13.71
N LYS A 780 -4.86 -11.65 14.40
CA LYS A 780 -6.20 -12.00 13.96
C LYS A 780 -7.10 -10.77 13.99
N MET A 781 -7.76 -10.45 12.88
CA MET A 781 -8.79 -9.41 12.78
C MET A 781 -10.15 -10.05 12.52
N ILE A 782 -11.18 -9.54 13.19
CA ILE A 782 -12.59 -9.88 12.98
C ILE A 782 -13.35 -8.57 12.74
N TRP A 783 -14.02 -8.43 11.61
CA TRP A 783 -14.74 -7.20 11.26
C TRP A 783 -16.18 -7.20 11.81
N GLY A 784 -16.53 -6.12 12.50
CA GLY A 784 -17.74 -5.99 13.30
C GLY A 784 -19.00 -5.69 12.48
N ARG A 785 -20.16 -5.93 13.11
CA ARG A 785 -21.51 -5.79 12.48
C ARG A 785 -21.91 -4.37 12.02
N LYS A 786 -20.98 -3.41 11.97
CA LYS A 786 -21.22 -2.02 11.53
C LYS A 786 -20.23 -1.56 10.45
N THR A 787 -19.41 -2.45 9.90
CA THR A 787 -18.48 -2.15 8.79
C THR A 787 -18.93 -2.80 7.50
N GLN A 788 -18.31 -2.42 6.38
CA GLN A 788 -18.62 -3.01 5.06
C GLN A 788 -18.19 -4.49 4.96
N CYS A 789 -17.22 -4.90 5.79
CA CYS A 789 -16.69 -6.26 5.93
C CYS A 789 -17.38 -7.05 7.08
N ALA A 790 -18.60 -6.69 7.47
CA ALA A 790 -19.26 -7.22 8.67
C ALA A 790 -19.37 -8.75 8.68
N GLY A 791 -18.57 -9.41 9.52
CA GLY A 791 -18.48 -10.88 9.63
C GLY A 791 -17.26 -11.51 8.96
N ASP A 792 -16.47 -10.74 8.20
CA ASP A 792 -15.19 -11.21 7.66
C ASP A 792 -14.16 -11.44 8.79
N MET A 793 -13.18 -12.30 8.53
CA MET A 793 -12.05 -12.59 9.42
C MET A 793 -10.75 -12.70 8.63
N TYR A 794 -9.65 -12.18 9.19
CA TYR A 794 -8.29 -12.47 8.76
C TYR A 794 -7.46 -13.03 9.90
N GLU A 795 -6.56 -13.97 9.62
CA GLU A 795 -5.56 -14.46 10.55
C GLU A 795 -4.26 -14.77 9.79
N GLY A 796 -3.16 -14.12 10.13
CA GLY A 796 -1.91 -14.25 9.37
C GLY A 796 -0.82 -13.31 9.87
N ASP A 797 0.17 -13.05 9.02
CA ASP A 797 1.11 -11.96 9.28
C ASP A 797 0.42 -10.60 9.08
N TRP A 798 0.80 -9.69 9.96
CA TRP A 798 0.64 -8.26 9.90
C TRP A 798 2.04 -7.67 10.04
N ILE A 799 2.24 -6.54 9.43
CA ILE A 799 3.13 -5.53 9.95
C ILE A 799 2.25 -4.27 9.91
N GLU A 800 2.45 -3.41 10.91
CA GLU A 800 1.82 -2.10 11.15
C GLU A 800 0.55 -1.73 10.32
N ASP A 801 -0.56 -2.39 10.66
CA ASP A 801 -1.93 -2.21 10.14
C ASP A 801 -2.26 -2.81 8.76
N SER A 802 -1.30 -3.44 8.06
CA SER A 802 -1.56 -4.12 6.77
C SER A 802 -1.28 -5.62 6.81
N LYS A 803 -2.21 -6.40 6.23
CA LYS A 803 -2.07 -7.86 6.04
C LYS A 803 -0.90 -8.19 5.11
N THR A 804 -0.10 -9.18 5.47
CA THR A 804 1.15 -9.56 4.80
C THR A 804 1.42 -11.08 4.92
N GLY A 805 2.50 -11.56 4.31
CA GLY A 805 3.14 -12.82 4.65
C GLY A 805 2.27 -14.00 4.28
N GLN A 806 2.02 -14.90 5.23
CA GLN A 806 1.08 -16.01 5.06
C GLN A 806 -0.15 -15.78 5.93
N GLY A 807 -1.35 -15.93 5.34
CA GLY A 807 -2.60 -15.68 6.03
C GLY A 807 -3.80 -16.44 5.46
N VAL A 808 -4.85 -16.49 6.29
CA VAL A 808 -6.17 -17.04 5.98
C VAL A 808 -7.18 -15.91 6.06
N TYR A 809 -8.02 -15.78 5.05
CA TYR A 809 -9.14 -14.83 5.05
C TYR A 809 -10.44 -15.61 4.84
N ILE A 810 -11.39 -15.42 5.75
CA ILE A 810 -12.72 -16.02 5.69
C ILE A 810 -13.71 -14.88 5.49
N TYR A 811 -14.44 -14.93 4.39
CA TYR A 811 -15.49 -13.97 4.07
C TYR A 811 -16.77 -14.27 4.87
N ALA A 812 -17.59 -13.25 5.12
CA ALA A 812 -18.86 -13.36 5.83
C ALA A 812 -19.88 -14.29 5.15
N ASN A 813 -19.72 -14.56 3.85
CA ASN A 813 -20.52 -15.56 3.11
C ASN A 813 -20.05 -17.01 3.34
N GLY A 814 -18.85 -17.21 3.92
CA GLY A 814 -18.20 -18.49 4.19
C GLY A 814 -17.05 -18.86 3.25
N ASP A 815 -16.77 -18.08 2.19
CA ASP A 815 -15.64 -18.38 1.28
C ASP A 815 -14.31 -18.25 2.04
N ARG A 816 -13.37 -19.17 1.79
CA ARG A 816 -12.10 -19.25 2.52
C ARG A 816 -10.90 -19.18 1.58
N TYR A 817 -10.15 -18.09 1.67
CA TYR A 817 -8.81 -17.98 1.10
C TYR A 817 -7.72 -18.40 2.10
N GLU A 818 -6.67 -19.07 1.62
CA GLU A 818 -5.44 -19.40 2.33
C GLU A 818 -4.25 -19.28 1.38
N GLY A 819 -3.22 -18.53 1.77
CA GLY A 819 -2.02 -18.31 0.96
C GLY A 819 -1.29 -17.04 1.38
N GLN A 820 -0.47 -16.47 0.50
CA GLN A 820 0.25 -15.27 0.87
C GLN A 820 -0.71 -14.06 1.01
N PHE A 821 -0.23 -12.96 1.60
CA PHE A 821 -0.88 -11.64 1.62
C PHE A 821 0.12 -10.53 1.33
N LYS A 822 -0.38 -9.45 0.72
CA LYS A 822 0.20 -8.11 0.81
C LYS A 822 -0.99 -7.13 0.83
N ASP A 823 -0.86 -5.97 1.47
CA ASP A 823 -1.67 -4.78 1.15
C ASP A 823 -3.15 -4.94 1.43
N ASN A 824 -3.43 -5.67 2.50
CA ASN A 824 -4.79 -6.00 2.90
C ASN A 824 -5.54 -6.89 1.90
N ASN A 825 -4.86 -7.45 0.90
CA ASN A 825 -5.39 -8.37 -0.09
C ASN A 825 -4.59 -9.70 -0.03
N MET A 826 -5.22 -10.81 -0.47
CA MET A 826 -4.62 -12.17 -0.61
C MET A 826 -3.36 -12.15 -1.49
N HIS A 827 -2.63 -13.20 -1.86
CA HIS A 827 -1.38 -13.02 -2.62
C HIS A 827 -0.69 -14.29 -3.08
N GLY A 828 0.07 -14.20 -4.18
CA GLY A 828 0.99 -15.24 -4.63
C GLY A 828 0.37 -16.63 -4.60
N LYS A 829 1.17 -17.70 -4.52
CA LYS A 829 0.66 -19.08 -4.40
C LYS A 829 -0.42 -19.18 -3.32
N GLY A 830 -1.68 -19.37 -3.74
CA GLY A 830 -2.86 -19.19 -2.89
C GLY A 830 -4.09 -20.00 -3.33
N LYS A 831 -4.83 -20.48 -2.34
CA LYS A 831 -5.98 -21.36 -2.50
C LYS A 831 -7.26 -20.65 -2.03
N ILE A 832 -8.34 -20.75 -2.80
CA ILE A 832 -9.67 -20.39 -2.32
C ILE A 832 -10.63 -21.58 -2.49
N ASP A 833 -11.30 -21.93 -1.40
CA ASP A 833 -12.46 -22.82 -1.39
C ASP A 833 -13.71 -21.96 -1.29
N TYR A 834 -14.61 -22.07 -2.26
CA TYR A 834 -15.90 -21.37 -2.25
C TYR A 834 -16.99 -22.22 -1.58
N VAL A 835 -17.98 -21.56 -0.99
CA VAL A 835 -19.13 -22.24 -0.36
C VAL A 835 -19.99 -23.01 -1.37
N ASN A 836 -20.02 -22.58 -2.63
CA ASN A 836 -20.67 -23.34 -3.71
C ASN A 836 -19.90 -24.62 -4.12
N SER A 837 -18.79 -24.96 -3.45
CA SER A 837 -17.85 -26.05 -3.74
C SER A 837 -16.99 -25.88 -4.99
N ASP A 838 -17.01 -24.72 -5.66
CA ASP A 838 -15.93 -24.36 -6.59
C ASP A 838 -14.62 -24.25 -5.81
N LYS A 839 -13.53 -24.74 -6.41
CA LYS A 839 -12.20 -24.70 -5.81
C LYS A 839 -11.18 -24.17 -6.76
N TYR A 840 -10.18 -23.54 -6.18
CA TYR A 840 -9.13 -22.90 -6.92
C TYR A 840 -7.78 -23.02 -6.21
N THR A 841 -6.70 -23.26 -6.96
CA THR A 841 -5.32 -23.08 -6.47
C THR A 841 -4.43 -22.62 -7.63
N GLY A 842 -3.60 -21.61 -7.36
CA GLY A 842 -2.78 -20.79 -8.29
C GLY A 842 -2.46 -19.43 -7.63
N ASP A 843 -1.81 -18.47 -8.29
CA ASP A 843 -1.19 -17.31 -7.57
C ASP A 843 -2.10 -16.05 -7.50
N TRP A 844 -1.73 -14.82 -7.05
CA TRP A 844 -2.73 -13.72 -6.88
C TRP A 844 -2.24 -12.20 -6.83
N ILE A 845 -2.65 -11.27 -7.76
CA ILE A 845 -2.50 -9.75 -7.98
C ILE A 845 -3.81 -8.82 -7.78
N VAL A 846 -4.28 -8.44 -6.57
CA VAL A 846 -5.55 -7.69 -6.19
C VAL A 846 -6.80 -8.58 -6.07
N GLY A 847 -6.60 -9.87 -5.84
CA GLY A 847 -7.64 -10.67 -5.19
C GLY A 847 -8.56 -11.35 -6.16
N LYS A 848 -7.98 -11.84 -7.26
CA LYS A 848 -8.76 -12.45 -8.31
C LYS A 848 -8.17 -13.74 -8.87
N LYS A 849 -7.33 -14.44 -8.09
CA LYS A 849 -6.64 -15.74 -8.36
C LYS A 849 -5.66 -15.65 -9.52
N THR A 850 -4.80 -16.61 -9.85
CA THR A 850 -3.82 -16.51 -10.95
C THR A 850 -3.16 -17.75 -11.52
N GLY A 851 -2.69 -17.60 -12.75
CA GLY A 851 -1.47 -18.32 -13.07
C GLY A 851 -1.54 -19.85 -13.09
N GLU A 852 -0.41 -20.57 -13.06
CA GLU A 852 -0.50 -22.03 -13.12
C GLU A 852 -1.44 -22.51 -12.02
N GLY A 853 -2.37 -23.36 -12.39
CA GLY A 853 -3.36 -23.76 -11.41
C GLY A 853 -4.61 -24.40 -11.92
N ALA A 854 -5.33 -24.94 -10.95
CA ALA A 854 -6.55 -25.69 -11.12
C ALA A 854 -7.75 -24.83 -10.70
N PHE A 855 -8.75 -24.72 -11.58
CA PHE A 855 -10.12 -24.41 -11.17
C PHE A 855 -10.90 -25.71 -11.31
N ILE A 856 -11.52 -26.13 -10.22
CA ILE A 856 -12.40 -27.29 -10.17
C ILE A 856 -13.78 -26.73 -9.89
N TYR A 857 -14.65 -26.75 -10.90
CA TYR A 857 -16.02 -26.31 -10.75
C TYR A 857 -16.84 -27.36 -10.00
N ALA A 858 -17.86 -26.93 -9.26
CA ALA A 858 -18.77 -27.81 -8.54
C ALA A 858 -19.54 -28.80 -9.44
N ASN A 859 -19.61 -28.55 -10.75
CA ASN A 859 -20.17 -29.48 -11.75
C ASN A 859 -19.21 -30.60 -12.19
N GLY A 860 -17.94 -30.58 -11.74
CA GLY A 860 -16.90 -31.53 -12.12
C GLY A 860 -16.01 -31.12 -13.29
N ASP A 861 -16.23 -29.96 -13.93
CA ASP A 861 -15.28 -29.43 -14.91
C ASP A 861 -13.95 -29.07 -14.22
N ARG A 862 -12.84 -29.69 -14.63
CA ARG A 862 -11.49 -29.43 -14.08
C ARG A 862 -10.60 -28.78 -15.12
N TYR A 863 -10.06 -27.61 -14.79
CA TYR A 863 -9.38 -26.67 -15.69
C TYR A 863 -7.95 -26.40 -15.15
N GLU A 864 -6.87 -26.71 -15.88
CA GLU A 864 -5.45 -26.71 -15.42
C GLU A 864 -4.50 -25.90 -16.32
N GLY A 865 -3.87 -24.83 -15.79
CA GLY A 865 -3.09 -23.84 -16.58
C GLY A 865 -3.25 -22.35 -16.16
N GLN A 866 -2.47 -21.44 -16.78
CA GLN A 866 -1.80 -20.27 -16.14
C GLN A 866 -2.56 -18.90 -15.80
N PHE A 867 -3.82 -18.85 -15.31
CA PHE A 867 -4.96 -17.85 -15.47
C PHE A 867 -4.77 -16.30 -15.81
N ARG A 868 -5.75 -15.49 -16.36
CA ARG A 868 -5.91 -13.95 -16.25
C ARG A 868 -7.38 -13.41 -16.01
N ASP A 869 -7.76 -12.80 -14.85
CA ASP A 869 -9.02 -12.91 -14.00
C ASP A 869 -10.41 -12.55 -14.52
N ASN A 870 -11.51 -12.86 -13.84
CA ASN A 870 -11.65 -14.02 -12.98
C ASN A 870 -11.71 -15.29 -13.84
N ASN A 871 -11.12 -15.21 -15.06
CA ASN A 871 -10.86 -16.25 -16.03
C ASN A 871 -9.35 -16.24 -16.50
N PHE A 872 -8.99 -16.00 -17.78
CA PHE A 872 -8.28 -16.93 -18.70
C PHE A 872 -7.49 -16.33 -20.10
N HIS A 873 -6.32 -16.74 -20.82
CA HIS A 873 -5.79 -16.77 -22.33
C HIS A 873 -4.52 -17.64 -22.56
N GLY A 874 -4.39 -18.54 -23.53
CA GLY A 874 -3.10 -19.17 -23.93
C GLY A 874 -3.13 -20.67 -24.26
N LYS A 875 -2.13 -21.44 -23.79
CA LYS A 875 -1.87 -22.86 -24.07
C LYS A 875 -2.11 -24.05 -23.02
N GLY A 876 -3.06 -24.22 -22.08
CA GLY A 876 -3.21 -25.34 -21.08
C GLY A 876 -4.28 -26.47 -21.25
N LYS A 877 -5.21 -26.68 -20.30
CA LYS A 877 -6.16 -27.82 -20.31
C LYS A 877 -7.50 -27.67 -19.55
N ILE A 878 -8.60 -28.37 -19.94
CA ILE A 878 -9.83 -28.59 -19.15
C ILE A 878 -10.49 -29.91 -19.53
N ASP A 879 -10.78 -30.77 -18.58
CA ASP A 879 -11.69 -31.90 -18.80
C ASP A 879 -13.09 -31.47 -18.36
N PHE A 880 -14.04 -31.38 -19.30
CA PHE A 880 -15.45 -31.11 -18.96
C PHE A 880 -16.12 -32.39 -18.48
N ALA A 881 -17.07 -32.27 -17.54
CA ALA A 881 -17.81 -33.41 -16.98
C ALA A 881 -18.62 -34.20 -18.04
N ASN A 882 -18.90 -33.60 -19.20
CA ASN A 882 -19.55 -34.25 -20.34
C ASN A 882 -18.61 -35.15 -21.18
N GLY A 883 -17.40 -35.44 -20.70
CA GLY A 883 -16.44 -36.38 -21.31
C GLY A 883 -15.56 -35.78 -22.40
N ASN A 884 -15.87 -34.57 -22.84
CA ASN A 884 -15.08 -33.86 -23.82
C ASN A 884 -13.84 -33.19 -23.12
N LYS A 885 -12.62 -33.40 -23.66
CA LYS A 885 -11.32 -33.00 -23.03
C LYS A 885 -10.45 -31.95 -23.74
N TYR A 886 -10.38 -30.73 -23.23
CA TYR A 886 -9.79 -29.57 -23.91
C TYR A 886 -8.26 -29.30 -23.62
N SER A 887 -7.44 -28.90 -24.64
CA SER A 887 -6.02 -28.32 -24.72
C SER A 887 -5.59 -27.50 -26.06
N GLY A 888 -6.36 -26.59 -26.74
CA GLY A 888 -6.05 -25.72 -27.98
C GLY A 888 -6.30 -24.14 -27.96
N ASP A 889 -5.72 -23.23 -28.79
CA ASP A 889 -5.31 -21.87 -28.25
C ASP A 889 -6.41 -20.96 -27.68
N TRP A 890 -6.28 -20.60 -26.42
CA TRP A 890 -7.09 -19.56 -25.80
C TRP A 890 -6.55 -18.19 -26.05
N ILE A 891 -7.47 -17.29 -26.32
CA ILE A 891 -7.46 -15.79 -26.19
C ILE A 891 -9.74 -14.21 -24.89
N ASN A 892 -9.87 -13.68 -23.64
CA ASN A 892 -10.95 -12.87 -23.02
C ASN A 892 -12.26 -13.44 -22.55
N GLY A 893 -12.87 -14.50 -23.00
CA GLY A 893 -12.70 -15.19 -24.22
C GLY A 893 -13.61 -16.35 -24.38
N LYS A 894 -13.05 -17.23 -25.16
CA LYS A 894 -13.57 -18.36 -25.89
C LYS A 894 -12.31 -18.87 -26.60
N LYS A 895 -12.32 -19.13 -27.92
CA LYS A 895 -11.63 -20.33 -28.38
C LYS A 895 -10.79 -20.22 -29.72
N THR A 896 -9.52 -19.75 -29.86
CA THR A 896 -8.76 -19.71 -31.19
C THR A 896 -7.80 -20.89 -31.40
N GLY A 897 -6.90 -20.83 -32.38
CA GLY A 897 -5.57 -21.40 -32.17
C GLY A 897 -5.15 -22.58 -33.01
N GLN A 898 -4.49 -23.54 -32.36
CA GLN A 898 -3.82 -24.80 -32.77
C GLN A 898 -3.92 -25.91 -31.60
N GLY A 899 -3.90 -27.29 -31.82
CA GLY A 899 -3.73 -28.40 -30.79
C GLY A 899 -4.61 -29.74 -30.41
N VAL A 900 -4.52 -31.12 -30.75
CA VAL A 900 -5.07 -32.64 -30.46
C VAL A 900 -6.37 -33.64 -30.77
N PHE A 901 -7.70 -33.51 -30.41
CA PHE A 901 -9.01 -34.35 -30.54
C PHE A 901 -9.16 -35.75 -29.96
N VAL A 902 -10.23 -35.79 -29.14
CA VAL A 902 -11.14 -36.82 -28.65
C VAL A 902 -12.56 -36.27 -28.24
N GLY A 903 -13.46 -35.91 -29.17
CA GLY A 903 -14.92 -35.76 -28.88
C GLY A 903 -15.44 -36.88 -28.02
N ALA A 904 -16.49 -36.71 -27.20
CA ALA A 904 -17.07 -37.85 -26.46
C ALA A 904 -17.46 -39.02 -27.39
N ASN A 905 -17.73 -38.70 -28.66
CA ASN A 905 -18.05 -39.57 -29.76
C ASN A 905 -16.90 -39.79 -30.77
N GLY A 906 -15.68 -39.37 -30.42
CA GLY A 906 -14.41 -39.96 -30.89
C GLY A 906 -13.58 -39.19 -31.93
N ASP A 907 -13.88 -37.91 -32.20
CA ASP A 907 -13.48 -37.28 -33.47
C ASP A 907 -12.33 -36.24 -33.41
N ARG A 908 -11.88 -35.61 -34.55
CA ARG A 908 -10.46 -35.17 -34.85
C ARG A 908 -10.02 -34.33 -36.20
N TYR A 909 -10.47 -33.11 -36.70
CA TYR A 909 -10.11 -31.95 -37.68
C TYR A 909 -9.09 -30.80 -37.25
N ASP A 910 -8.11 -30.13 -37.90
CA ASP A 910 -7.24 -28.99 -37.33
C ASP A 910 -7.34 -27.63 -38.08
N GLY A 911 -6.84 -26.49 -37.59
CA GLY A 911 -7.04 -25.17 -38.24
C GLY A 911 -6.85 -23.83 -37.46
N GLN A 912 -7.76 -22.84 -37.60
CA GLN A 912 -7.67 -21.39 -37.19
C GLN A 912 -9.01 -20.71 -36.78
N PHE A 913 -9.13 -19.37 -36.39
CA PHE A 913 -10.32 -18.77 -35.63
C PHE A 913 -10.67 -17.18 -35.44
N LYS A 914 -11.72 -16.71 -34.62
CA LYS A 914 -12.40 -15.34 -34.30
C LYS A 914 -13.24 -15.05 -32.95
N ASP A 915 -13.87 -16.00 -32.22
CA ASP A 915 -14.75 -16.00 -30.98
C ASP A 915 -15.17 -17.48 -30.47
N ASN A 916 -16.27 -18.23 -30.87
CA ASN A 916 -16.39 -19.71 -30.56
C ASN A 916 -17.16 -20.89 -31.35
N ASN A 917 -17.32 -21.04 -32.71
CA ASN A 917 -17.74 -22.24 -33.68
C ASN A 917 -16.31 -22.90 -36.29
N PHE A 918 -15.55 -24.00 -36.67
CA PHE A 918 -14.14 -24.19 -37.23
C PHE A 918 -13.37 -23.23 -38.27
N HIS A 919 -12.87 -21.99 -38.04
CA HIS A 919 -12.27 -21.05 -39.07
C HIS A 919 -11.00 -21.46 -39.85
N GLY A 920 -10.79 -20.66 -40.91
CA GLY A 920 -9.55 -20.13 -41.45
C GLY A 920 -8.90 -21.09 -42.41
N ALA A 921 -7.65 -21.42 -42.16
CA ALA A 921 -7.11 -22.67 -42.64
C ALA A 921 -7.74 -23.81 -41.82
N GLY A 922 -8.41 -24.81 -42.41
CA GLY A 922 -8.84 -26.04 -41.70
C GLY A 922 -9.47 -27.20 -42.54
N LYS A 923 -10.16 -28.16 -41.90
CA LYS A 923 -9.84 -29.59 -42.07
C LYS A 923 -10.96 -30.66 -41.74
N ILE A 924 -12.06 -30.71 -42.52
CA ILE A 924 -13.39 -31.40 -42.41
C ILE A 924 -13.77 -32.93 -42.26
N ASP A 925 -13.17 -33.78 -41.43
CA ASP A 925 -13.70 -35.16 -41.28
C ASP A 925 -14.61 -35.36 -40.06
N PHE A 926 -14.90 -36.59 -39.57
CA PHE A 926 -15.81 -37.14 -38.49
C PHE A 926 -15.67 -38.69 -38.13
N ALA A 927 -16.61 -39.65 -38.41
CA ALA A 927 -16.60 -41.05 -37.90
C ALA A 927 -16.36 -42.25 -38.87
N SER A 928 -16.58 -42.09 -40.18
CA SER A 928 -16.47 -43.03 -41.31
C SER A 928 -15.06 -43.38 -41.86
N ARG A 929 -14.45 -42.69 -42.87
CA ARG A 929 -12.98 -42.70 -43.19
C ARG A 929 -12.35 -41.55 -44.03
N SER A 930 -12.59 -40.27 -43.69
CA SER A 930 -12.59 -39.09 -44.56
C SER A 930 -11.30 -38.29 -44.97
N LYS A 931 -11.36 -37.16 -45.68
CA LYS A 931 -10.43 -35.96 -45.74
C LYS A 931 -10.90 -35.00 -46.84
N TYR A 932 -11.01 -33.71 -46.56
CA TYR A 932 -11.01 -32.65 -47.58
C TYR A 932 -9.68 -31.89 -47.45
N SER A 933 -9.63 -30.55 -47.53
CA SER A 933 -8.58 -29.63 -47.01
C SER A 933 -8.94 -28.25 -47.52
N GLY A 934 -8.93 -27.18 -46.72
CA GLY A 934 -9.02 -25.87 -47.37
C GLY A 934 -9.33 -24.68 -46.49
N ASP A 935 -9.97 -23.72 -47.13
CA ASP A 935 -10.52 -22.52 -46.55
C ASP A 935 -11.76 -22.83 -45.75
N TRP A 936 -11.81 -22.09 -44.66
CA TRP A 936 -12.88 -22.01 -43.72
C TRP A 936 -13.16 -20.51 -43.60
N MET A 937 -13.38 -19.85 -44.73
CA MET A 937 -13.16 -18.41 -44.84
C MET A 937 -14.36 -17.56 -44.37
N VAL A 938 -15.58 -17.91 -44.79
CA VAL A 938 -16.78 -17.06 -44.64
C VAL A 938 -18.09 -17.73 -44.15
N GLY A 939 -18.23 -19.01 -43.80
CA GLY A 939 -17.51 -20.23 -44.20
C GLY A 939 -18.05 -21.50 -43.51
N MET A 940 -17.87 -22.70 -44.07
CA MET A 940 -17.59 -23.97 -43.36
C MET A 940 -16.39 -24.52 -44.09
N LYS A 941 -16.51 -25.20 -45.22
CA LYS A 941 -15.55 -24.99 -46.29
C LYS A 941 -15.71 -23.51 -46.76
N THR A 942 -16.25 -23.26 -47.94
CA THR A 942 -16.30 -21.93 -48.58
C THR A 942 -14.91 -21.35 -48.84
N GLY A 943 -14.72 -20.68 -49.97
CA GLY A 943 -13.38 -20.31 -50.42
C GLY A 943 -12.76 -21.48 -51.17
N GLN A 944 -11.44 -21.66 -51.15
CA GLN A 944 -10.79 -22.75 -51.89
C GLN A 944 -10.62 -24.01 -51.05
N GLY A 945 -10.80 -25.18 -51.65
CA GLY A 945 -10.48 -26.44 -50.98
C GLY A 945 -10.28 -27.64 -51.90
N VAL A 946 -9.62 -28.66 -51.34
CA VAL A 946 -9.25 -29.93 -51.95
C VAL A 946 -10.04 -31.02 -51.25
N PHE A 947 -11.14 -31.46 -51.85
CA PHE A 947 -12.10 -32.39 -51.29
C PHE A 947 -11.90 -33.76 -51.99
N ILE A 948 -11.39 -34.77 -51.27
CA ILE A 948 -11.01 -36.07 -51.86
C ILE A 948 -11.68 -37.16 -51.08
N TYR A 949 -12.47 -38.07 -51.64
CA TYR A 949 -13.17 -39.12 -50.89
C TYR A 949 -12.40 -40.49 -50.77
N ALA A 950 -13.03 -41.56 -50.25
CA ALA A 950 -12.43 -42.73 -49.55
C ALA A 950 -11.45 -43.73 -50.18
N ASN A 951 -10.98 -43.44 -51.36
CA ASN A 951 -10.33 -44.31 -52.32
C ASN A 951 -9.40 -43.49 -53.27
N GLY A 952 -9.52 -42.15 -53.41
CA GLY A 952 -8.48 -41.27 -53.99
C GLY A 952 -8.80 -40.23 -55.12
N ASP A 953 -9.98 -39.58 -55.20
CA ASP A 953 -10.26 -38.51 -56.22
C ASP A 953 -9.31 -37.32 -56.08
N ARG A 954 -9.57 -36.29 -56.87
CA ARG A 954 -9.44 -34.95 -56.34
C ARG A 954 -10.50 -33.98 -56.87
N TYR A 955 -11.53 -33.64 -56.07
CA TYR A 955 -12.14 -32.33 -56.24
C TYR A 955 -11.18 -31.27 -55.69
N GLU A 956 -10.87 -30.26 -56.49
CA GLU A 956 -10.13 -29.07 -56.07
C GLU A 956 -10.78 -27.84 -56.68
N GLY A 957 -11.26 -26.93 -55.84
CA GLY A 957 -11.97 -25.75 -56.32
C GLY A 957 -12.70 -24.96 -55.25
N GLN A 958 -13.53 -24.05 -55.74
CA GLN A 958 -14.32 -23.19 -54.92
C GLN A 958 -15.45 -23.94 -54.24
N PHE A 959 -15.51 -23.75 -52.94
CA PHE A 959 -16.65 -24.06 -52.14
C PHE A 959 -17.52 -22.83 -51.99
N LYS A 960 -18.82 -23.07 -51.99
CA LYS A 960 -19.78 -22.23 -51.30
C LYS A 960 -20.86 -23.11 -50.73
N ASP A 961 -21.28 -22.72 -49.55
CA ASP A 961 -22.44 -23.24 -48.88
C ASP A 961 -22.49 -24.77 -48.65
N ASN A 962 -21.34 -25.45 -48.52
CA ASN A 962 -21.03 -26.88 -48.29
C ASN A 962 -20.79 -27.74 -49.53
N ASN A 963 -20.92 -27.12 -50.69
CA ASN A 963 -20.78 -27.73 -52.00
C ASN A 963 -19.70 -27.05 -52.83
N PHE A 964 -19.26 -27.75 -53.86
CA PHE A 964 -18.62 -27.24 -55.07
C PHE A 964 -19.51 -26.15 -55.67
N HIS A 965 -19.00 -24.94 -55.77
CA HIS A 965 -19.77 -23.76 -56.21
C HIS A 965 -18.82 -22.67 -56.72
N GLY A 966 -19.07 -22.13 -57.90
CA GLY A 966 -18.09 -21.31 -58.62
C GLY A 966 -17.14 -22.17 -59.45
N LYS A 967 -15.87 -21.79 -59.56
CA LYS A 967 -14.89 -22.54 -60.37
C LYS A 967 -14.28 -23.72 -59.62
N GLY A 968 -14.26 -24.89 -60.23
CA GLY A 968 -13.59 -26.07 -59.67
C GLY A 968 -13.28 -27.16 -60.67
N LYS A 969 -12.35 -28.02 -60.28
CA LYS A 969 -11.91 -29.22 -61.01
C LYS A 969 -12.28 -30.47 -60.21
N ILE A 970 -12.59 -31.57 -60.89
CA ILE A 970 -12.65 -32.90 -60.30
C ILE A 970 -11.83 -33.89 -61.15
N ASP A 971 -11.03 -34.71 -60.47
CA ASP A 971 -10.07 -35.63 -61.06
C ASP A 971 -10.45 -37.09 -60.75
N TYR A 972 -11.16 -37.72 -61.69
CA TYR A 972 -11.54 -39.11 -61.55
C TYR A 972 -10.37 -40.05 -61.90
N VAL A 973 -10.16 -41.10 -61.09
CA VAL A 973 -8.99 -42.01 -61.11
C VAL A 973 -9.11 -43.08 -62.18
N ASN A 974 -10.27 -43.18 -62.83
CA ASN A 974 -10.36 -43.80 -64.15
C ASN A 974 -9.69 -42.97 -65.27
N GLY A 975 -9.24 -41.75 -64.98
CA GLY A 975 -8.56 -40.84 -65.91
C GLY A 975 -9.44 -39.76 -66.54
N ASN A 976 -10.75 -39.70 -66.24
CA ASN A 976 -11.60 -38.61 -66.71
C ASN A 976 -11.38 -37.36 -65.84
N GLN A 977 -11.45 -36.16 -66.44
CA GLN A 977 -11.33 -34.89 -65.72
C GLN A 977 -12.40 -33.90 -66.16
N TYR A 978 -12.97 -33.14 -65.22
CA TYR A 978 -13.78 -31.96 -65.53
C TYR A 978 -13.18 -30.72 -64.88
N SER A 979 -13.18 -29.60 -65.58
CA SER A 979 -12.87 -28.27 -65.04
C SER A 979 -13.84 -27.24 -65.60
N GLY A 980 -14.50 -26.48 -64.73
CA GLY A 980 -15.51 -25.53 -65.15
C GLY A 980 -16.23 -24.82 -64.01
N ASP A 981 -17.38 -24.23 -64.34
CA ASP A 981 -18.34 -23.71 -63.38
C ASP A 981 -19.15 -24.84 -62.71
N TRP A 982 -19.47 -24.62 -61.43
CA TRP A 982 -20.30 -25.48 -60.60
C TRP A 982 -21.34 -24.62 -59.87
N VAL A 983 -22.53 -25.16 -59.67
CA VAL A 983 -23.51 -24.63 -58.73
C VAL A 983 -24.01 -25.79 -57.88
N ASP A 984 -23.69 -25.74 -56.59
CA ASP A 984 -24.18 -26.65 -55.57
C ASP A 984 -24.00 -28.13 -55.95
N ASP A 985 -22.74 -28.54 -56.15
CA ASP A 985 -22.27 -29.88 -56.54
C ASP A 985 -22.65 -30.33 -57.96
N ASN A 986 -23.29 -29.47 -58.76
CA ASN A 986 -23.65 -29.76 -60.15
C ASN A 986 -22.83 -28.90 -61.14
N ARG A 987 -22.24 -29.54 -62.15
CA ARG A 987 -21.54 -28.86 -63.25
C ARG A 987 -22.54 -28.09 -64.09
N ALA A 988 -22.37 -26.77 -64.19
CA ALA A 988 -23.32 -25.86 -64.82
C ALA A 988 -22.57 -24.61 -65.31
N GLY A 989 -22.97 -23.98 -66.41
CA GLY A 989 -22.21 -22.88 -67.01
C GLY A 989 -21.07 -23.38 -67.90
N GLN A 990 -19.96 -22.64 -68.02
CA GLN A 990 -18.90 -22.98 -68.98
C GLN A 990 -17.88 -23.95 -68.38
N GLY A 991 -17.58 -25.02 -69.13
CA GLY A 991 -16.62 -26.04 -68.69
C GLY A 991 -15.98 -26.84 -69.82
N VAL A 992 -15.00 -27.64 -69.42
CA VAL A 992 -14.25 -28.56 -70.27
C VAL A 992 -14.29 -29.94 -69.62
N PHE A 993 -14.71 -30.96 -70.39
CA PHE A 993 -14.61 -32.36 -69.97
C PHE A 993 -13.57 -33.05 -70.83
N ILE A 994 -12.58 -33.68 -70.19
CA ILE A 994 -11.51 -34.44 -70.84
C ILE A 994 -11.73 -35.91 -70.52
N TYR A 995 -11.88 -36.72 -71.56
CA TYR A 995 -12.04 -38.17 -71.45
C TYR A 995 -10.66 -38.84 -71.32
N ALA A 996 -10.59 -39.97 -70.62
CA ALA A 996 -9.35 -40.71 -70.38
C ALA A 996 -8.63 -41.20 -71.67
N ASN A 997 -9.29 -41.15 -72.83
CA ASN A 997 -8.70 -41.47 -74.14
C ASN A 997 -7.99 -40.27 -74.82
N GLY A 998 -8.10 -39.06 -74.27
CA GLY A 998 -7.51 -37.83 -74.80
C GLY A 998 -8.45 -36.94 -75.63
N ASP A 999 -9.69 -37.38 -75.91
CA ASP A 999 -10.71 -36.52 -76.50
C ASP A 999 -11.26 -35.53 -75.46
N ARG A 1000 -11.70 -34.34 -75.89
CA ARG A 1000 -12.33 -33.37 -74.98
C ARG A 1000 -13.50 -32.60 -75.58
N TYR A 1001 -14.49 -32.30 -74.72
CA TYR A 1001 -15.58 -31.38 -75.00
C TYR A 1001 -15.30 -30.01 -74.38
N GLU A 1002 -15.60 -28.95 -75.11
CA GLU A 1002 -15.58 -27.56 -74.63
C GLU A 1002 -16.94 -26.90 -74.93
N GLY A 1003 -17.66 -26.43 -73.90
CA GLY A 1003 -18.98 -25.82 -74.09
C GLY A 1003 -19.77 -25.53 -72.81
N GLN A 1004 -21.05 -25.21 -72.99
CA GLN A 1004 -21.98 -25.05 -71.86
C GLN A 1004 -22.33 -26.41 -71.24
N PHE A 1005 -22.51 -26.41 -69.93
CA PHE A 1005 -23.09 -27.49 -69.15
C PHE A 1005 -24.32 -27.00 -68.40
N LYS A 1006 -25.28 -27.89 -68.16
CA LYS A 1006 -26.37 -27.66 -67.22
C LYS A 1006 -26.72 -28.96 -66.51
N ASP A 1007 -26.83 -28.91 -65.19
CA ASP A 1007 -27.20 -30.04 -64.33
C ASP A 1007 -26.38 -31.31 -64.67
N ASN A 1008 -25.06 -31.13 -64.83
CA ASN A 1008 -24.04 -32.09 -65.27
C ASN A 1008 -23.97 -32.45 -66.77
N ASN A 1009 -24.90 -32.02 -67.63
CA ASN A 1009 -24.98 -32.47 -69.02
C ASN A 1009 -24.57 -31.39 -70.05
N MET A 1010 -24.01 -31.79 -71.20
CA MET A 1010 -23.52 -30.91 -72.28
C MET A 1010 -24.65 -30.20 -73.06
N TYR A 1011 -24.73 -28.87 -73.00
CA TYR A 1011 -25.96 -28.13 -73.34
C TYR A 1011 -25.80 -27.14 -74.52
N GLU A 1012 -26.88 -26.97 -75.31
CA GLU A 1012 -27.03 -26.06 -76.48
C GLU A 1012 -25.92 -26.08 -77.54
N LYS A 1013 -24.75 -25.49 -77.27
CA LYS A 1013 -23.63 -25.36 -78.20
C LYS A 1013 -22.29 -25.65 -77.52
N GLY A 1014 -21.50 -26.48 -78.17
CA GLY A 1014 -20.11 -26.72 -77.81
C GLY A 1014 -19.34 -27.33 -78.97
N ARG A 1015 -18.10 -27.75 -78.71
CA ARG A 1015 -17.26 -28.45 -79.68
C ARG A 1015 -16.61 -29.68 -79.10
N MET A 1016 -16.55 -30.74 -79.88
CA MET A 1016 -15.68 -31.89 -79.63
C MET A 1016 -14.35 -31.67 -80.33
N VAL A 1017 -13.26 -31.79 -79.57
CA VAL A 1017 -11.88 -31.78 -80.03
C VAL A 1017 -11.33 -33.19 -79.80
N TYR A 1018 -11.11 -33.93 -80.88
CA TYR A 1018 -10.62 -35.31 -80.81
C TYR A 1018 -9.09 -35.34 -80.71
N ALA A 1019 -8.53 -36.38 -80.10
CA ALA A 1019 -7.09 -36.52 -79.83
C ALA A 1019 -6.20 -36.50 -81.08
N ASN A 1020 -6.78 -36.72 -82.27
CA ASN A 1020 -6.10 -36.64 -83.57
C ASN A 1020 -6.09 -35.22 -84.19
N GLY A 1021 -6.65 -34.21 -83.51
CA GLY A 1021 -6.70 -32.82 -83.97
C GLY A 1021 -7.93 -32.42 -84.80
N VAL A 1022 -8.87 -33.34 -85.05
CA VAL A 1022 -10.16 -33.01 -85.70
C VAL A 1022 -11.07 -32.30 -84.71
N VAL A 1023 -11.77 -31.25 -85.17
CA VAL A 1023 -12.71 -30.45 -84.36
C VAL A 1023 -14.07 -30.43 -85.03
N ASN A 1024 -15.11 -30.81 -84.29
CA ASN A 1024 -16.51 -30.71 -84.72
C ASN A 1024 -17.24 -29.71 -83.80
N GLU A 1025 -17.85 -28.67 -84.38
CA GLU A 1025 -18.90 -27.91 -83.67
C GLU A 1025 -20.19 -28.73 -83.62
N ILE A 1026 -20.84 -28.76 -82.46
CA ILE A 1026 -22.08 -29.51 -82.26
C ILE A 1026 -23.13 -28.62 -81.61
N VAL A 1027 -24.29 -28.55 -82.24
CA VAL A 1027 -25.47 -27.82 -81.75
C VAL A 1027 -26.54 -28.85 -81.38
N TRP A 1028 -26.87 -28.95 -80.10
CA TRP A 1028 -27.74 -29.96 -79.54
C TRP A 1028 -29.18 -29.44 -79.39
N PRO A 1029 -30.20 -30.11 -79.97
CA PRO A 1029 -31.59 -29.72 -79.77
C PRO A 1029 -32.06 -30.05 -78.34
N SER A 1030 -32.95 -29.21 -77.80
CA SER A 1030 -33.47 -29.32 -76.43
C SER A 1030 -34.43 -30.51 -76.25
N GLY A 1031 -33.89 -31.72 -76.12
CA GLY A 1031 -34.69 -32.93 -75.94
C GLY A 1031 -33.96 -34.28 -76.03
N SER A 1032 -32.62 -34.31 -76.18
CA SER A 1032 -31.85 -35.55 -76.20
C SER A 1032 -30.41 -35.31 -75.75
N PHE A 1033 -29.96 -36.01 -74.70
CA PHE A 1033 -28.57 -36.01 -74.25
C PHE A 1033 -27.95 -37.40 -74.41
N ASN A 1034 -26.70 -37.42 -74.84
CA ASN A 1034 -25.73 -38.50 -74.64
C ASN A 1034 -24.36 -37.80 -74.56
N GLY A 1035 -23.72 -37.77 -73.39
CA GLY A 1035 -22.51 -36.97 -73.13
C GLY A 1035 -22.15 -36.92 -71.65
#